data_AF-A0A954ZD28-F1
#
_entry.id   AF-A0A954ZD28-F1
#
_cell.length_a   1.000
_cell.length_b   1.000
_cell.length_c   1.000
_cell.angle_alpha   90.00
_cell.angle_beta   90.00
_cell.angle_gamma   90.00
#
_symmetry.space_group_name_H-M   'P 1'
#
loop_
_entity.id
_entity.type
_entity.pdbx_description
1 polymer ?
#
loop_
_entity_poly.entity_id
_entity_poly.type
_entity_poly.pdbx_seq_one_letter_code
_entity_poly.pdbx_strand_id
1 'polypeptide(L)'
;MFQRIVGTLTTVRIVIAGFCCLGALGMAQGVLAAAGFDREVLARDDFDGKSTLRWTVRRADPQAASFDKRPGYLTITTQAGDIIGPNRTARNVHLTPAPNPIEGVVVTTCVDDFRPAEAWNQAGLLCYSDDDNYLKFTIESETGGRRKLVMIREISGIATVNTASDVNLDAARIWLRMELKRSNALFFASCDGEKFKLCGSLHIASGGRLNAPNSVGVLAVNGPESAAPRVDASFDFFEICRADSAQSPLAWTRDEAIHQLKLYPRDPYLQYVAMQLALREGRVPETDGFLRGMMRWQAGPGSSGARDVDLFSMFSGALAVQESLQLEEMGAGGGARPLGTRSAVGQESVAVADLDGPTIQSHPWKEMLAGRKPDISPLARSVPADFYFVHFQSVDKLFDVMGSTDLWGTQLLQQSVQSSANRPISAKIQRQLGLDVAPELRSLYAASIEAVAVSGSDLFLRDGSDVTLLFQLKQPAAFRAQMKMAEAAIARLTPGVKRTQVVVRGVGVDHLASPDGTIHVYSADPTPTLHVRSNSLVAIGRILGAIQEPIDAGGEIARLGDTDEFAYIRTLMPRGAIEEDGFVYLSDPFIRRMVGPEIKLTERRRRLCYNHLRMIGHAALMYATETGKTPQSISELVA
;
A
#
# COMPACT_ATOMS: atom_id res chain seq x y z
N MET A 1 28.39 28.65 23.54
CA MET A 1 28.08 30.08 23.27
C MET A 1 26.55 30.17 23.25
N PHE A 2 25.91 30.53 24.37
CA PHE A 2 24.45 30.58 24.46
C PHE A 2 23.99 32.03 24.35
N GLN A 3 23.14 32.36 23.37
CA GLN A 3 22.58 33.70 23.20
C GLN A 3 21.11 33.71 23.61
N ARG A 4 20.75 34.67 24.49
CA ARG A 4 19.37 35.05 24.85
C ARG A 4 18.77 35.90 23.72
N ILE A 5 17.54 35.60 23.32
CA ILE A 5 16.76 36.48 22.42
C ILE A 5 15.39 36.73 23.06
N VAL A 6 15.05 38.00 23.27
CA VAL A 6 13.74 38.49 23.71
C VAL A 6 13.19 39.37 22.59
N GLY A 7 11.92 39.21 22.23
CA GLY A 7 11.24 40.07 21.26
C GLY A 7 9.77 40.28 21.62
N THR A 8 9.41 41.53 21.87
CA THR A 8 8.05 42.07 22.06
C THR A 8 7.66 42.89 20.83
N LEU A 9 6.39 42.86 20.38
CA LEU A 9 5.58 43.98 19.82
C LEU A 9 4.33 43.41 19.11
N THR A 10 3.09 43.55 19.62
CA THR A 10 2.10 44.64 19.48
C THR A 10 1.62 45.00 18.05
N THR A 11 0.38 44.58 17.74
CA THR A 11 -0.66 45.23 16.89
C THR A 11 -0.52 45.22 15.35
N VAL A 12 -1.54 44.69 14.63
CA VAL A 12 -2.47 45.42 13.72
C VAL A 12 -3.43 44.47 12.95
N ARG A 13 -4.64 45.00 12.68
CA ARG A 13 -5.86 44.43 12.09
C ARG A 13 -5.79 44.21 10.58
N ILE A 14 -6.48 43.18 10.07
CA ILE A 14 -6.64 42.84 8.65
C ILE A 14 -8.05 43.24 8.15
N VAL A 15 -8.11 43.87 6.97
CA VAL A 15 -9.33 44.11 6.15
C VAL A 15 -9.26 43.15 4.95
N ILE A 16 -10.38 42.48 4.64
CA ILE A 16 -10.51 41.54 3.51
C ILE A 16 -11.44 42.16 2.46
N ALA A 17 -11.03 42.14 1.19
CA ALA A 17 -11.91 42.36 0.04
C ALA A 17 -11.74 41.17 -0.93
N GLY A 18 -12.83 40.44 -1.19
CA GLY A 18 -12.89 39.32 -2.12
C GLY A 18 -13.62 39.70 -3.41
N PHE A 19 -13.07 39.31 -4.55
CA PHE A 19 -13.72 39.39 -5.86
C PHE A 19 -14.10 37.97 -6.30
N CYS A 20 -15.41 37.75 -6.51
CA CYS A 20 -15.96 36.57 -7.19
C CYS A 20 -16.24 36.93 -8.65
N CYS A 21 -15.75 36.13 -9.60
CA CYS A 21 -16.32 36.06 -10.95
C CYS A 21 -16.51 34.61 -11.38
N LEU A 22 -17.78 34.27 -11.62
CA LEU A 22 -18.26 33.13 -12.39
C LEU A 22 -17.79 33.25 -13.85
N GLY A 23 -17.53 32.09 -14.47
CA GLY A 23 -17.44 31.94 -15.92
C GLY A 23 -17.79 30.49 -16.31
N ALA A 24 -18.92 30.33 -16.99
CA ALA A 24 -19.49 29.07 -17.44
C ALA A 24 -18.63 28.37 -18.52
N LEU A 25 -18.69 27.04 -18.59
CA LEU A 25 -18.30 26.29 -19.78
C LEU A 25 -19.40 25.32 -20.21
N GLY A 26 -19.78 25.47 -21.48
CA GLY A 26 -20.89 24.80 -22.13
C GLY A 26 -20.59 23.37 -22.57
N MET A 27 -21.69 22.70 -22.92
CA MET A 27 -21.74 21.37 -23.48
C MET A 27 -21.04 21.29 -24.84
N ALA A 28 -20.19 20.28 -25.01
CA ALA A 28 -19.79 19.78 -26.31
C ALA A 28 -20.15 18.29 -26.38
N GLN A 29 -21.21 17.98 -27.12
CA GLN A 29 -21.44 16.63 -27.64
C GLN A 29 -20.40 16.37 -28.73
N GLY A 30 -19.45 15.48 -28.45
CA GLY A 30 -18.46 15.00 -29.41
C GLY A 30 -18.74 13.54 -29.75
N VAL A 31 -18.91 13.28 -31.03
CA VAL A 31 -19.14 11.96 -31.66
C VAL A 31 -18.07 10.96 -31.21
N LEU A 32 -18.49 9.85 -30.58
CA LEU A 32 -17.63 8.71 -30.28
C LEU A 32 -17.43 7.92 -31.57
N ALA A 33 -16.36 8.22 -32.30
CA ALA A 33 -15.88 7.34 -33.36
C ALA A 33 -15.31 6.07 -32.70
N ALA A 34 -15.86 4.92 -33.09
CA ALA A 34 -15.40 3.61 -32.64
C ALA A 34 -13.95 3.39 -33.10
N ALA A 35 -12.99 3.52 -32.18
CA ALA A 35 -11.65 3.02 -32.39
C ALA A 35 -11.72 1.49 -32.34
N GLY A 36 -11.41 0.85 -33.46
CA GLY A 36 -11.13 -0.59 -33.50
C GLY A 36 -9.87 -0.85 -32.67
N PHE A 37 -10.00 -1.63 -31.61
CA PHE A 37 -8.88 -2.10 -30.80
C PHE A 37 -8.36 -3.40 -31.42
N ASP A 38 -7.13 -3.36 -31.95
CA ASP A 38 -6.39 -4.54 -32.40
C ASP A 38 -5.93 -5.32 -31.17
N ARG A 39 -6.41 -6.57 -31.03
CA ARG A 39 -6.03 -7.46 -29.93
C ARG A 39 -4.62 -8.01 -30.16
N GLU A 40 -3.84 -8.17 -29.10
CA GLU A 40 -2.56 -8.88 -29.18
C GLU A 40 -2.82 -10.38 -29.45
N VAL A 41 -2.61 -10.80 -30.71
CA VAL A 41 -2.63 -12.21 -31.12
C VAL A 41 -1.34 -12.86 -30.66
N LEU A 42 -1.43 -13.77 -29.68
CA LEU A 42 -0.28 -14.50 -29.16
C LEU A 42 0.12 -15.65 -30.09
N ALA A 43 -0.87 -16.34 -30.65
CA ALA A 43 -0.66 -17.43 -31.58
C ALA A 43 -1.93 -17.69 -32.39
N ARG A 44 -1.76 -18.08 -33.64
CA ARG A 44 -2.85 -18.43 -34.54
C ARG A 44 -2.40 -19.56 -35.47
N ASP A 45 -3.33 -20.46 -35.76
CA ASP A 45 -3.16 -21.53 -36.72
C ASP A 45 -4.38 -21.55 -37.66
N ASP A 46 -4.14 -21.24 -38.93
CA ASP A 46 -5.14 -21.28 -40.00
C ASP A 46 -5.18 -22.66 -40.69
N PHE A 47 -4.51 -23.67 -40.11
CA PHE A 47 -4.44 -25.05 -40.61
C PHE A 47 -3.96 -25.19 -42.06
N ASP A 48 -3.13 -24.24 -42.52
CA ASP A 48 -2.53 -24.20 -43.85
C ASP A 48 -1.12 -24.86 -43.92
N GLY A 49 -0.70 -25.49 -42.81
CA GLY A 49 0.60 -26.13 -42.66
C GLY A 49 1.74 -25.22 -42.18
N LYS A 50 1.48 -23.93 -41.87
CA LYS A 50 2.51 -22.96 -41.42
C LYS A 50 2.43 -22.58 -39.93
N SER A 51 1.70 -23.36 -39.15
CA SER A 51 1.43 -23.07 -37.73
C SER A 51 2.69 -22.94 -36.86
N THR A 52 2.64 -22.01 -35.91
CA THR A 52 3.59 -21.92 -34.79
C THR A 52 3.12 -22.69 -33.55
N LEU A 53 1.88 -23.17 -33.53
CA LEU A 53 1.31 -23.92 -32.41
C LEU A 53 1.84 -25.37 -32.40
N ARG A 54 2.11 -25.88 -31.19
CA ARG A 54 2.59 -27.25 -30.99
C ARG A 54 1.44 -28.14 -30.55
N TRP A 55 0.78 -28.75 -31.53
CA TRP A 55 -0.32 -29.66 -31.29
C TRP A 55 0.13 -31.00 -30.72
N THR A 56 -0.54 -31.44 -29.66
CA THR A 56 -0.50 -32.78 -29.09
C THR A 56 -1.89 -33.38 -29.22
N VAL A 57 -2.00 -34.52 -29.89
CA VAL A 57 -3.29 -35.20 -30.09
C VAL A 57 -3.42 -36.32 -29.08
N ARG A 58 -4.40 -36.24 -28.17
CA ARG A 58 -4.69 -37.34 -27.25
C ARG A 58 -5.59 -38.37 -27.91
N ARG A 59 -5.26 -39.65 -27.68
CA ARG A 59 -5.99 -40.81 -28.22
C ARG A 59 -6.17 -40.69 -29.74
N ALA A 60 -5.05 -40.45 -30.44
CA ALA A 60 -5.05 -40.17 -31.86
C ALA A 60 -5.61 -41.34 -32.69
N ASP A 61 -6.44 -40.99 -33.67
CA ASP A 61 -6.92 -41.86 -34.73
C ASP A 61 -6.78 -41.11 -36.07
N PRO A 62 -5.69 -41.38 -36.82
CA PRO A 62 -5.41 -40.70 -38.08
C PRO A 62 -6.48 -40.88 -39.17
N GLN A 63 -7.37 -41.87 -39.05
CA GLN A 63 -8.46 -42.06 -40.02
C GLN A 63 -9.62 -41.08 -39.82
N ALA A 64 -9.67 -40.42 -38.67
CA ALA A 64 -10.77 -39.53 -38.28
C ALA A 64 -10.35 -38.07 -38.09
N ALA A 65 -9.08 -37.73 -38.26
CA ALA A 65 -8.59 -36.36 -38.31
C ALA A 65 -7.79 -36.15 -39.61
N SER A 66 -8.14 -35.14 -40.41
CA SER A 66 -7.54 -34.89 -41.72
C SER A 66 -7.40 -33.40 -41.99
N PHE A 67 -6.27 -33.03 -42.60
CA PHE A 67 -6.03 -31.69 -43.16
C PHE A 67 -6.27 -31.65 -44.68
N ASP A 68 -6.36 -32.83 -45.33
CA ASP A 68 -6.49 -32.97 -46.79
C ASP A 68 -7.94 -33.09 -47.24
N LYS A 69 -8.83 -33.62 -46.39
CA LYS A 69 -10.26 -33.79 -46.70
C LYS A 69 -10.91 -32.45 -47.05
N ARG A 70 -10.44 -31.38 -46.42
CA ARG A 70 -10.78 -30.00 -46.74
C ARG A 70 -9.55 -29.10 -46.53
N PRO A 71 -8.78 -28.79 -47.59
CA PRO A 71 -7.58 -27.98 -47.47
C PRO A 71 -7.83 -26.63 -46.79
N GLY A 72 -6.96 -26.24 -45.85
CA GLY A 72 -7.12 -25.03 -45.03
C GLY A 72 -8.02 -25.22 -43.80
N TYR A 73 -8.44 -26.44 -43.50
CA TYR A 73 -9.22 -26.77 -42.31
C TYR A 73 -8.60 -27.97 -41.59
N LEU A 74 -8.72 -28.00 -40.27
CA LEU A 74 -8.65 -29.25 -39.51
C LEU A 74 -10.03 -29.89 -39.52
N THR A 75 -10.22 -31.00 -40.24
CA THR A 75 -11.46 -31.76 -40.22
C THR A 75 -11.34 -32.94 -39.26
N ILE A 76 -12.17 -32.94 -38.21
CA ILE A 76 -12.32 -34.07 -37.29
C ILE A 76 -13.68 -34.72 -37.54
N THR A 77 -13.68 -35.95 -38.05
CA THR A 77 -14.89 -36.78 -38.13
C THR A 77 -15.24 -37.28 -36.73
N THR A 78 -16.43 -36.96 -36.21
CA THR A 78 -16.85 -37.38 -34.88
C THR A 78 -16.73 -38.90 -34.71
N GLN A 79 -16.35 -39.32 -33.50
CA GLN A 79 -16.14 -40.72 -33.12
C GLN A 79 -16.74 -41.01 -31.75
N ALA A 80 -16.95 -42.31 -31.51
CA ALA A 80 -17.44 -42.83 -30.24
C ALA A 80 -16.51 -42.44 -29.10
N GLY A 81 -17.10 -41.82 -28.08
CA GLY A 81 -16.44 -41.42 -26.85
C GLY A 81 -16.98 -40.10 -26.31
N ASP A 82 -16.75 -39.87 -25.03
CA ASP A 82 -16.95 -38.57 -24.38
C ASP A 82 -15.89 -38.42 -23.27
N ILE A 83 -15.85 -37.23 -22.67
CA ILE A 83 -15.00 -36.86 -21.52
C ILE A 83 -15.82 -36.42 -20.31
N ILE A 84 -17.16 -36.52 -20.36
CA ILE A 84 -18.02 -36.14 -19.24
C ILE A 84 -18.22 -37.26 -18.22
N GLY A 85 -18.04 -36.92 -16.95
CA GLY A 85 -18.27 -37.82 -15.81
C GLY A 85 -17.32 -39.03 -15.84
N PRO A 86 -17.83 -40.28 -15.81
CA PRO A 86 -16.94 -41.44 -15.78
C PRO A 86 -16.24 -41.73 -17.13
N ASN A 87 -16.68 -41.08 -18.22
CA ASN A 87 -16.19 -41.37 -19.56
C ASN A 87 -14.82 -40.72 -19.80
N ARG A 88 -13.87 -41.53 -20.30
CA ARG A 88 -12.50 -41.10 -20.64
C ARG A 88 -12.09 -41.67 -21.98
N THR A 89 -12.95 -41.54 -23.00
CA THR A 89 -12.78 -42.25 -24.28
C THR A 89 -12.72 -41.34 -25.51
N ALA A 90 -12.95 -40.03 -25.40
CA ALA A 90 -12.89 -39.13 -26.56
C ALA A 90 -11.54 -39.20 -27.30
N ARG A 91 -11.59 -39.51 -28.60
CA ARG A 91 -10.42 -39.58 -29.49
C ARG A 91 -10.20 -38.25 -30.19
N ASN A 92 -9.00 -38.09 -30.75
CA ASN A 92 -8.61 -36.88 -31.50
C ASN A 92 -8.90 -35.59 -30.73
N VAL A 93 -8.46 -35.53 -29.47
CA VAL A 93 -8.48 -34.28 -28.70
C VAL A 93 -7.19 -33.53 -29.03
N HIS A 94 -7.28 -32.51 -29.88
CA HIS A 94 -6.15 -31.70 -30.32
C HIS A 94 -5.89 -30.59 -29.31
N LEU A 95 -4.72 -30.58 -28.69
CA LEU A 95 -4.35 -29.65 -27.62
C LEU A 95 -3.03 -28.95 -27.93
N THR A 96 -2.91 -27.69 -27.54
CA THR A 96 -1.66 -26.93 -27.51
C THR A 96 -1.46 -26.34 -26.11
N PRO A 97 -0.21 -26.13 -25.64
CA PRO A 97 0.03 -25.50 -24.35
C PRO A 97 -0.68 -24.14 -24.22
N ALA A 98 -1.32 -23.90 -23.08
CA ALA A 98 -1.92 -22.61 -22.77
C ALA A 98 -0.85 -21.59 -22.37
N PRO A 99 -1.02 -20.28 -22.68
CA PRO A 99 -0.14 -19.24 -22.17
C PRO A 99 -0.13 -19.18 -20.64
N ASN A 100 1.02 -18.83 -20.05
CA ASN A 100 1.15 -18.58 -18.62
C ASN A 100 1.53 -17.10 -18.38
N PRO A 101 0.76 -16.33 -17.60
CA PRO A 101 -0.50 -16.70 -16.95
C PRO A 101 -1.65 -16.89 -17.95
N ILE A 102 -2.59 -17.78 -17.61
CA ILE A 102 -3.80 -18.06 -18.41
C ILE A 102 -4.92 -17.02 -18.18
N GLU A 103 -4.78 -16.20 -17.14
CA GLU A 103 -5.72 -15.11 -16.86
C GLU A 103 -5.65 -14.06 -17.96
N GLY A 104 -6.83 -13.68 -18.49
CA GLY A 104 -6.94 -12.74 -19.60
C GLY A 104 -6.70 -13.39 -20.97
N VAL A 105 -6.56 -14.72 -21.06
CA VAL A 105 -6.45 -15.41 -22.36
C VAL A 105 -7.82 -15.57 -23.00
N VAL A 106 -7.89 -15.26 -24.29
CA VAL A 106 -9.06 -15.47 -25.15
C VAL A 106 -8.71 -16.50 -26.20
N VAL A 107 -9.50 -17.57 -26.28
CA VAL A 107 -9.36 -18.60 -27.31
C VAL A 107 -10.55 -18.50 -28.26
N THR A 108 -10.30 -18.46 -29.56
CA THR A 108 -11.34 -18.38 -30.60
C THR A 108 -11.11 -19.45 -31.67
N THR A 109 -12.18 -20.08 -32.13
CA THR A 109 -12.18 -20.94 -33.34
C THR A 109 -13.43 -20.67 -34.16
N CYS A 110 -13.42 -21.04 -35.44
CA CYS A 110 -14.58 -21.05 -36.30
C CYS A 110 -14.84 -22.48 -36.78
N VAL A 111 -16.03 -23.00 -36.46
CA VAL A 111 -16.50 -24.30 -36.93
C VAL A 111 -17.39 -24.06 -38.13
N ASP A 112 -17.01 -24.60 -39.28
CA ASP A 112 -17.74 -24.45 -40.53
C ASP A 112 -18.58 -25.70 -40.86
N ASP A 113 -19.82 -25.43 -41.23
CA ASP A 113 -20.85 -26.35 -41.69
C ASP A 113 -21.09 -27.61 -40.83
N PHE A 114 -20.80 -27.54 -39.52
CA PHE A 114 -21.16 -28.62 -38.61
C PHE A 114 -22.68 -28.64 -38.37
N ARG A 115 -23.35 -29.64 -38.96
CA ARG A 115 -24.82 -29.84 -38.94
C ARG A 115 -25.19 -31.20 -38.34
N PRO A 116 -25.07 -31.35 -37.01
CA PRO A 116 -25.48 -32.59 -36.35
C PRO A 116 -27.00 -32.77 -36.41
N ALA A 117 -27.47 -33.95 -36.86
CA ALA A 117 -28.90 -34.29 -36.92
C ALA A 117 -29.41 -34.98 -35.64
N GLU A 118 -28.51 -35.63 -34.91
CA GLU A 118 -28.81 -36.42 -33.73
C GLU A 118 -28.16 -35.82 -32.48
N ALA A 119 -28.82 -35.99 -31.34
CA ALA A 119 -28.22 -35.75 -30.03
C ALA A 119 -26.87 -36.48 -29.94
N TRP A 120 -25.94 -36.01 -29.10
CA TRP A 120 -24.60 -36.57 -28.90
C TRP A 120 -23.51 -36.18 -29.88
N ASN A 121 -23.82 -35.68 -31.08
CA ASN A 121 -22.79 -35.05 -31.91
C ASN A 121 -22.40 -33.69 -31.31
N GLN A 122 -21.10 -33.50 -31.06
CA GLN A 122 -20.54 -32.32 -30.41
C GLN A 122 -19.24 -31.92 -31.11
N ALA A 123 -19.03 -30.62 -31.33
CA ALA A 123 -17.74 -30.11 -31.80
C ALA A 123 -17.48 -28.69 -31.27
N GLY A 124 -16.25 -28.39 -30.86
CA GLY A 124 -15.91 -27.04 -30.39
C GLY A 124 -14.62 -26.93 -29.60
N LEU A 125 -14.58 -25.96 -28.70
CA LEU A 125 -13.41 -25.57 -27.92
C LEU A 125 -13.27 -26.36 -26.62
N LEU A 126 -12.02 -26.54 -26.19
CA LEU A 126 -11.64 -27.19 -24.95
C LEU A 126 -10.52 -26.42 -24.25
N CYS A 127 -10.67 -26.25 -22.95
CA CYS A 127 -9.62 -25.83 -22.03
C CYS A 127 -9.39 -27.01 -21.06
N TYR A 128 -8.21 -27.62 -21.09
CA TYR A 128 -7.96 -28.97 -20.58
C TYR A 128 -6.78 -29.00 -19.62
N SER A 129 -6.95 -29.73 -18.51
CA SER A 129 -5.84 -30.15 -17.64
C SER A 129 -5.66 -31.67 -17.71
N ASP A 130 -6.75 -32.39 -17.43
CA ASP A 130 -6.90 -33.83 -17.46
C ASP A 130 -8.38 -34.17 -17.73
N ASP A 131 -8.71 -35.46 -17.82
CA ASP A 131 -10.07 -35.92 -18.12
C ASP A 131 -11.08 -35.62 -17.00
N ASP A 132 -10.64 -35.25 -15.79
CA ASP A 132 -11.50 -34.92 -14.64
C ASP A 132 -11.55 -33.39 -14.37
N ASN A 133 -10.79 -32.58 -15.14
CA ASN A 133 -10.65 -31.13 -14.96
C ASN A 133 -10.56 -30.40 -16.31
N TYR A 134 -11.70 -29.90 -16.80
CA TYR A 134 -11.76 -29.20 -18.08
C TYR A 134 -12.95 -28.22 -18.19
N LEU A 135 -12.87 -27.32 -19.18
CA LEU A 135 -13.97 -26.51 -19.69
C LEU A 135 -14.18 -26.84 -21.15
N LYS A 136 -15.42 -27.15 -21.54
CA LYS A 136 -15.81 -27.50 -22.91
C LYS A 136 -16.89 -26.53 -23.37
N PHE A 137 -16.75 -26.04 -24.60
CA PHE A 137 -17.75 -25.20 -25.26
C PHE A 137 -18.01 -25.69 -26.68
N THR A 138 -19.16 -26.32 -26.88
CA THR A 138 -19.47 -27.14 -28.05
C THR A 138 -20.77 -26.73 -28.71
N ILE A 139 -20.79 -26.85 -30.04
CA ILE A 139 -22.03 -26.93 -30.83
C ILE A 139 -22.51 -28.37 -30.72
N GLU A 140 -23.75 -28.55 -30.27
CA GLU A 140 -24.40 -29.86 -30.14
C GLU A 140 -25.78 -29.83 -30.80
N SER A 141 -26.43 -31.00 -30.93
CA SER A 141 -27.82 -31.07 -31.38
C SER A 141 -28.77 -31.54 -30.28
N GLU A 142 -30.01 -31.08 -30.35
CA GLU A 142 -31.16 -31.79 -29.77
C GLU A 142 -31.65 -32.88 -30.71
N THR A 143 -32.47 -33.81 -30.20
CA THR A 143 -33.20 -34.77 -31.03
C THR A 143 -34.08 -34.01 -32.03
N GLY A 144 -33.89 -34.25 -33.34
CA GLY A 144 -34.56 -33.50 -34.40
C GLY A 144 -33.69 -32.45 -35.11
N GLY A 145 -32.38 -32.42 -34.87
CA GLY A 145 -31.41 -31.67 -35.67
C GLY A 145 -31.27 -30.18 -35.32
N ARG A 146 -31.90 -29.71 -34.23
CA ARG A 146 -31.75 -28.32 -33.79
C ARG A 146 -30.41 -28.13 -33.07
N ARG A 147 -29.55 -27.28 -33.63
CA ARG A 147 -28.27 -26.90 -33.00
C ARG A 147 -28.49 -26.10 -31.71
N LYS A 148 -27.64 -26.38 -30.71
CA LYS A 148 -27.53 -25.66 -29.44
C LYS A 148 -26.06 -25.47 -29.07
N LEU A 149 -25.79 -24.53 -28.18
CA LEU A 149 -24.46 -24.34 -27.59
C LEU A 149 -24.46 -24.83 -26.15
N VAL A 150 -23.52 -25.70 -25.82
CA VAL A 150 -23.39 -26.32 -24.51
C VAL A 150 -22.05 -25.96 -23.91
N MET A 151 -22.08 -25.55 -22.64
CA MET A 151 -20.91 -25.19 -21.84
C MET A 151 -20.82 -26.20 -20.69
N ILE A 152 -19.71 -26.91 -20.60
CA ILE A 152 -19.48 -27.90 -19.55
C ILE A 152 -18.23 -27.51 -18.79
N ARG A 153 -18.33 -27.57 -17.47
CA ARG A 153 -17.19 -27.52 -16.56
C ARG A 153 -17.16 -28.82 -15.79
N GLU A 154 -16.01 -29.46 -15.75
CA GLU A 154 -15.75 -30.57 -14.84
C GLU A 154 -14.60 -30.19 -13.92
N ILE A 155 -14.80 -30.34 -12.60
CA ILE A 155 -13.72 -30.20 -11.60
C ILE A 155 -13.76 -31.41 -10.69
N SER A 156 -12.63 -32.08 -10.57
CA SER A 156 -12.48 -33.32 -9.78
C SER A 156 -13.54 -34.37 -10.13
N GLY A 157 -13.89 -34.49 -11.42
CA GLY A 157 -14.88 -35.46 -11.92
C GLY A 157 -16.35 -35.05 -11.73
N ILE A 158 -16.61 -33.81 -11.26
CA ILE A 158 -17.97 -33.30 -11.06
C ILE A 158 -18.32 -32.32 -12.18
N ALA A 159 -19.19 -32.77 -13.09
CA ALA A 159 -19.64 -31.99 -14.23
C ALA A 159 -20.78 -31.02 -13.88
N THR A 160 -20.67 -29.80 -14.37
CA THR A 160 -21.72 -28.77 -14.41
C THR A 160 -21.99 -28.46 -15.87
N VAL A 161 -23.23 -28.68 -16.31
CA VAL A 161 -23.65 -28.47 -17.71
C VAL A 161 -24.57 -27.26 -17.76
N ASN A 162 -24.31 -26.35 -18.69
CA ASN A 162 -25.17 -25.21 -18.98
C ASN A 162 -25.42 -25.14 -20.49
N THR A 163 -26.63 -24.78 -20.90
CA THR A 163 -27.00 -24.62 -22.31
C THR A 163 -27.34 -23.17 -22.57
N ALA A 164 -26.79 -22.58 -23.64
CA ALA A 164 -27.04 -21.19 -23.97
C ALA A 164 -28.50 -20.99 -24.41
N SER A 165 -29.16 -19.97 -23.88
CA SER A 165 -30.48 -19.56 -24.34
C SER A 165 -30.37 -18.51 -25.46
N ASP A 166 -31.33 -18.52 -26.38
CA ASP A 166 -31.54 -17.45 -27.37
C ASP A 166 -30.39 -17.18 -28.36
N VAL A 167 -29.58 -18.17 -28.74
CA VAL A 167 -28.58 -18.00 -29.81
C VAL A 167 -29.15 -18.55 -31.12
N ASN A 168 -29.33 -17.70 -32.13
CA ASN A 168 -29.63 -18.18 -33.48
C ASN A 168 -28.36 -18.83 -34.05
N LEU A 169 -28.46 -20.11 -34.39
CA LEU A 169 -27.42 -20.92 -34.98
C LEU A 169 -27.91 -21.46 -36.32
N ASP A 170 -28.33 -20.59 -37.25
CA ASP A 170 -28.75 -20.97 -38.61
C ASP A 170 -27.58 -20.85 -39.61
N ALA A 171 -26.58 -20.02 -39.29
CA ALA A 171 -25.42 -19.78 -40.14
C ALA A 171 -24.56 -21.04 -40.38
N ALA A 172 -23.96 -21.13 -41.57
CA ALA A 172 -22.98 -22.18 -41.93
C ALA A 172 -21.82 -22.21 -40.94
N ARG A 173 -21.20 -21.04 -40.76
CA ARG A 173 -20.06 -20.81 -39.88
C ARG A 173 -20.51 -20.33 -38.51
N ILE A 174 -19.95 -20.92 -37.47
CA ILE A 174 -20.17 -20.51 -36.08
C ILE A 174 -18.81 -20.28 -35.44
N TRP A 175 -18.59 -19.07 -34.95
CA TRP A 175 -17.42 -18.73 -34.16
C TRP A 175 -17.70 -19.01 -32.70
N LEU A 176 -16.82 -19.76 -32.07
CA LEU A 176 -16.84 -20.02 -30.63
C LEU A 176 -15.67 -19.29 -30.01
N ARG A 177 -15.91 -18.61 -28.88
CA ARG A 177 -14.91 -17.89 -28.13
C ARG A 177 -15.04 -18.14 -26.63
N MET A 178 -13.92 -18.41 -25.99
CA MET A 178 -13.81 -18.58 -24.54
C MET A 178 -12.83 -17.55 -23.98
N GLU A 179 -13.27 -16.74 -23.03
CA GLU A 179 -12.44 -15.77 -22.31
C GLU A 179 -12.22 -16.26 -20.88
N LEU A 180 -10.96 -16.52 -20.53
CA LEU A 180 -10.55 -17.10 -19.26
C LEU A 180 -10.20 -15.98 -18.27
N LYS A 181 -11.00 -15.83 -17.21
CA LYS A 181 -10.74 -14.89 -16.10
C LYS A 181 -10.27 -15.64 -14.87
N ARG A 182 -9.86 -14.90 -13.84
CA ARG A 182 -9.34 -15.47 -12.58
C ARG A 182 -10.26 -16.47 -11.90
N SER A 183 -11.56 -16.23 -11.92
CA SER A 183 -12.55 -17.01 -11.17
C SER A 183 -13.66 -17.59 -12.04
N ASN A 184 -13.85 -17.09 -13.26
CA ASN A 184 -14.91 -17.51 -14.16
C ASN A 184 -14.39 -17.62 -15.61
N ALA A 185 -15.02 -18.44 -16.43
CA ALA A 185 -14.89 -18.41 -17.88
C ALA A 185 -16.16 -17.80 -18.49
N LEU A 186 -15.98 -16.92 -19.48
CA LEU A 186 -17.07 -16.36 -20.28
C LEU A 186 -17.07 -17.01 -21.67
N PHE A 187 -18.26 -17.37 -22.16
CA PHE A 187 -18.42 -18.06 -23.44
C PHE A 187 -19.21 -17.18 -24.38
N PHE A 188 -18.70 -16.96 -25.59
CA PHE A 188 -19.32 -16.13 -26.61
C PHE A 188 -19.41 -16.87 -27.92
N ALA A 189 -20.48 -16.62 -28.67
CA ALA A 189 -20.63 -17.13 -30.04
C ALA A 189 -20.98 -16.02 -31.01
N SER A 190 -20.58 -16.19 -32.27
CA SER A 190 -20.90 -15.30 -33.38
C SER A 190 -21.25 -16.11 -34.62
N CYS A 191 -22.11 -15.56 -35.48
CA CYS A 191 -22.47 -16.11 -36.78
C CYS A 191 -21.88 -15.33 -37.96
N ASP A 192 -21.21 -14.20 -37.69
CA ASP A 192 -20.61 -13.30 -38.69
C ASP A 192 -19.09 -13.11 -38.49
N GLY A 193 -18.54 -13.59 -37.38
CA GLY A 193 -17.13 -13.40 -37.00
C GLY A 193 -16.83 -12.02 -36.41
N GLU A 194 -17.79 -11.10 -36.38
CA GLU A 194 -17.63 -9.73 -35.91
C GLU A 194 -18.38 -9.48 -34.60
N LYS A 195 -19.66 -9.87 -34.54
CA LYS A 195 -20.56 -9.63 -33.40
C LYS A 195 -20.67 -10.88 -32.54
N PHE A 196 -19.94 -10.86 -31.43
CA PHE A 196 -19.96 -11.94 -30.43
C PHE A 196 -21.03 -11.71 -29.36
N LYS A 197 -22.00 -12.62 -29.26
CA LYS A 197 -23.03 -12.65 -28.22
C LYS A 197 -22.54 -13.49 -27.03
N LEU A 198 -22.72 -12.99 -25.81
CA LEU A 198 -22.45 -13.75 -24.59
C LEU A 198 -23.48 -14.88 -24.44
N CYS A 199 -22.99 -16.13 -24.38
CA CYS A 199 -23.78 -17.35 -24.26
C CYS A 199 -23.95 -17.81 -22.81
N GLY A 200 -23.00 -17.48 -21.95
CA GLY A 200 -23.03 -17.86 -20.54
C GLY A 200 -21.69 -17.67 -19.84
N SER A 201 -21.67 -18.02 -18.56
CA SER A 201 -20.47 -18.03 -17.73
C SER A 201 -20.46 -19.25 -16.81
N LEU A 202 -19.28 -19.79 -16.53
CA LEU A 202 -19.08 -20.88 -15.56
C LEU A 202 -18.00 -20.48 -14.56
N HIS A 203 -18.18 -20.83 -13.29
CA HIS A 203 -17.19 -20.58 -12.24
C HIS A 203 -16.07 -21.61 -12.31
N ILE A 204 -14.79 -21.22 -12.30
CA ILE A 204 -13.67 -22.12 -12.60
C ILE A 204 -12.63 -22.23 -11.49
N ALA A 205 -12.88 -21.62 -10.33
CA ALA A 205 -12.02 -21.74 -9.15
C ALA A 205 -12.52 -22.80 -8.16
N SER A 206 -11.57 -23.47 -7.49
CA SER A 206 -11.79 -24.22 -6.25
C SER A 206 -10.68 -23.84 -5.27
N GLY A 207 -11.02 -23.42 -4.05
CA GLY A 207 -10.01 -22.94 -3.07
C GLY A 207 -9.21 -21.71 -3.51
N GLY A 208 -9.72 -20.88 -4.42
CA GLY A 208 -9.08 -19.62 -4.84
C GLY A 208 -7.95 -19.76 -5.88
N ARG A 209 -7.74 -20.95 -6.46
CA ARG A 209 -6.88 -21.16 -7.62
C ARG A 209 -7.70 -21.74 -8.79
N LEU A 210 -7.41 -21.32 -10.02
CA LEU A 210 -7.70 -22.17 -11.18
C LEU A 210 -6.95 -23.48 -10.94
N ASN A 211 -7.60 -24.64 -11.05
CA ASN A 211 -6.86 -25.86 -11.39
C ASN A 211 -6.32 -25.62 -12.79
N ALA A 212 -5.09 -25.07 -12.87
CA ALA A 212 -4.57 -24.37 -14.03
C ALA A 212 -4.69 -25.26 -15.29
N PRO A 213 -5.59 -24.93 -16.24
CA PRO A 213 -5.61 -25.58 -17.54
C PRO A 213 -4.22 -25.46 -18.14
N ASN A 214 -3.60 -26.59 -18.42
CA ASN A 214 -2.26 -26.61 -19.00
C ASN A 214 -2.31 -26.48 -20.53
N SER A 215 -3.47 -26.73 -21.13
CA SER A 215 -3.66 -26.79 -22.57
C SER A 215 -5.00 -26.23 -23.01
N VAL A 216 -5.05 -25.72 -24.23
CA VAL A 216 -6.27 -25.30 -24.93
C VAL A 216 -6.33 -25.98 -26.29
N GLY A 217 -7.52 -26.15 -26.86
CA GLY A 217 -7.65 -26.82 -28.14
C GLY A 217 -9.07 -27.08 -28.59
N VAL A 218 -9.23 -28.10 -29.43
CA VAL A 218 -10.49 -28.47 -30.08
C VAL A 218 -10.76 -29.97 -30.00
N LEU A 219 -12.04 -30.34 -30.06
CA LEU A 219 -12.49 -31.73 -30.11
C LEU A 219 -13.78 -31.87 -30.91
N ALA A 220 -14.04 -33.08 -31.41
CA ALA A 220 -15.33 -33.48 -31.97
C ALA A 220 -15.67 -34.94 -31.60
N VAL A 221 -16.87 -35.19 -31.07
CA VAL A 221 -17.32 -36.51 -30.58
C VAL A 221 -18.77 -36.78 -30.93
N ASN A 222 -19.19 -38.05 -30.94
CA ASN A 222 -20.58 -38.46 -31.16
C ASN A 222 -21.21 -39.21 -29.95
N GLY A 223 -20.67 -38.98 -28.76
CA GLY A 223 -21.17 -39.52 -27.49
C GLY A 223 -20.70 -40.93 -27.15
N PRO A 224 -21.16 -41.49 -26.02
CA PRO A 224 -20.77 -42.82 -25.57
C PRO A 224 -21.25 -43.89 -26.58
N GLU A 225 -20.43 -44.91 -26.83
CA GLU A 225 -20.79 -46.11 -27.61
C GLU A 225 -21.36 -45.85 -29.02
N SER A 226 -20.94 -44.78 -29.71
CA SER A 226 -21.47 -44.39 -31.03
C SER A 226 -22.96 -44.02 -31.01
N ALA A 227 -23.41 -43.34 -29.95
CA ALA A 227 -24.80 -42.92 -29.78
C ALA A 227 -25.38 -42.11 -30.96
N ALA A 228 -24.53 -41.52 -31.81
CA ALA A 228 -24.96 -40.80 -33.01
C ALA A 228 -24.10 -41.12 -34.25
N PRO A 229 -24.61 -40.88 -35.48
CA PRO A 229 -23.84 -41.01 -36.70
C PRO A 229 -22.57 -40.15 -36.69
N ARG A 230 -21.54 -40.61 -37.42
CA ARG A 230 -20.30 -39.86 -37.60
C ARG A 230 -20.54 -38.67 -38.53
N VAL A 231 -20.11 -37.48 -38.11
CA VAL A 231 -20.28 -36.20 -38.82
C VAL A 231 -18.94 -35.47 -38.84
N ASP A 232 -18.62 -34.82 -39.94
CA ASP A 232 -17.40 -34.02 -40.04
C ASP A 232 -17.58 -32.66 -39.36
N ALA A 233 -16.68 -32.32 -38.45
CA ALA A 233 -16.52 -30.96 -37.93
C ALA A 233 -15.25 -30.35 -38.55
N SER A 234 -15.39 -29.27 -39.31
CA SER A 234 -14.27 -28.57 -39.94
C SER A 234 -13.95 -27.29 -39.20
N PHE A 235 -12.75 -27.20 -38.62
CA PHE A 235 -12.22 -26.03 -37.93
C PHE A 235 -11.38 -25.21 -38.89
N ASP A 236 -11.77 -23.96 -39.10
CA ASP A 236 -11.15 -23.02 -40.05
C ASP A 236 -9.85 -22.44 -39.50
N PHE A 237 -9.85 -22.04 -38.23
CA PHE A 237 -8.66 -21.56 -37.54
C PHE A 237 -8.75 -21.82 -36.04
N PHE A 238 -7.62 -21.72 -35.36
CA PHE A 238 -7.53 -21.65 -33.91
C PHE A 238 -6.63 -20.49 -33.49
N GLU A 239 -7.17 -19.59 -32.67
CA GLU A 239 -6.50 -18.34 -32.27
C GLU A 239 -6.47 -18.19 -30.75
N ILE A 240 -5.32 -17.74 -30.25
CA ILE A 240 -5.08 -17.38 -28.86
C ILE A 240 -4.69 -15.90 -28.82
N CYS A 241 -5.47 -15.09 -28.13
CA CYS A 241 -5.23 -13.66 -27.91
C CYS A 241 -5.18 -13.34 -26.42
N ARG A 242 -4.64 -12.18 -26.06
CA ARG A 242 -4.98 -11.55 -24.77
C ARG A 242 -6.23 -10.69 -24.92
N ALA A 243 -7.10 -10.75 -23.91
CA ALA A 243 -8.21 -9.83 -23.77
C ALA A 243 -7.61 -8.45 -23.45
N ASP A 244 -7.89 -7.46 -24.28
CA ASP A 244 -7.76 -6.07 -23.87
C ASP A 244 -8.76 -5.85 -22.74
N SER A 245 -8.26 -5.55 -21.54
CA SER A 245 -9.10 -4.89 -20.55
C SER A 245 -9.52 -3.57 -21.18
N ALA A 246 -10.80 -3.42 -21.56
CA ALA A 246 -11.31 -2.17 -22.11
C ALA A 246 -10.92 -1.04 -21.15
N GLN A 247 -9.90 -0.28 -21.52
CA GLN A 247 -9.37 0.79 -20.69
C GLN A 247 -10.41 1.91 -20.65
N SER A 248 -10.65 2.43 -19.46
CA SER A 248 -11.48 3.62 -19.27
C SER A 248 -10.90 4.78 -20.10
N PRO A 249 -11.73 5.70 -20.60
CA PRO A 249 -11.28 6.90 -21.32
C PRO A 249 -10.41 7.85 -20.45
N LEU A 250 -10.32 7.57 -19.14
CA LEU A 250 -9.46 8.28 -18.19
C LEU A 250 -8.12 7.56 -17.95
N ALA A 251 -7.86 6.42 -18.61
CA ALA A 251 -6.63 5.67 -18.45
C ALA A 251 -5.44 6.49 -18.97
N TRP A 252 -4.35 6.46 -18.22
CA TRP A 252 -3.11 7.12 -18.62
C TRP A 252 -2.37 6.30 -19.66
N THR A 253 -1.85 6.97 -20.69
CA THR A 253 -0.78 6.40 -21.51
C THR A 253 0.60 6.78 -20.97
N ARG A 254 1.63 5.98 -21.26
CA ARG A 254 3.00 6.26 -20.81
C ARG A 254 3.49 7.61 -21.35
N ASP A 255 3.19 7.92 -22.60
CA ASP A 255 3.65 9.14 -23.25
C ASP A 255 2.95 10.39 -22.68
N GLU A 256 1.66 10.31 -22.33
CA GLU A 256 0.95 11.36 -21.60
C GLU A 256 1.52 11.57 -20.19
N ALA A 257 1.78 10.48 -19.45
CA ALA A 257 2.38 10.56 -18.12
C ALA A 257 3.78 11.21 -18.19
N ILE A 258 4.60 10.83 -19.17
CA ILE A 258 5.91 11.43 -19.43
C ILE A 258 5.77 12.91 -19.81
N HIS A 259 4.80 13.27 -20.64
CA HIS A 259 4.56 14.66 -21.03
C HIS A 259 4.18 15.52 -19.82
N GLN A 260 3.25 15.04 -18.98
CA GLN A 260 2.85 15.73 -17.76
C GLN A 260 4.00 15.84 -16.75
N LEU A 261 4.86 14.82 -16.64
CA LEU A 261 6.05 14.88 -15.80
C LEU A 261 7.05 15.95 -16.23
N LYS A 262 7.09 16.36 -17.51
CA LYS A 262 7.91 17.52 -17.92
C LYS A 262 7.40 18.84 -17.31
N LEU A 263 6.09 18.95 -17.08
CA LEU A 263 5.44 20.11 -16.46
C LEU A 263 5.45 20.04 -14.93
N TYR A 264 5.23 18.83 -14.39
CA TYR A 264 5.19 18.54 -12.96
C TYR A 264 6.22 17.47 -12.54
N PRO A 265 7.53 17.75 -12.59
CA PRO A 265 8.60 16.77 -12.35
C PRO A 265 8.56 16.03 -11.01
N ARG A 266 7.93 16.63 -10.00
CA ARG A 266 7.89 16.12 -8.62
C ARG A 266 6.58 15.43 -8.27
N ASP A 267 5.71 15.19 -9.24
CA ASP A 267 4.47 14.47 -8.99
C ASP A 267 4.76 12.96 -8.76
N PRO A 268 4.61 12.45 -7.52
CA PRO A 268 4.94 11.06 -7.21
C PRO A 268 3.93 10.07 -7.83
N TYR A 269 2.70 10.51 -8.10
CA TYR A 269 1.69 9.67 -8.74
C TYR A 269 2.03 9.48 -10.23
N LEU A 270 2.38 10.54 -10.94
CA LEU A 270 2.76 10.44 -12.35
C LEU A 270 4.06 9.65 -12.54
N GLN A 271 5.03 9.80 -11.62
CA GLN A 271 6.24 8.96 -11.61
C GLN A 271 5.89 7.48 -11.44
N TYR A 272 4.96 7.17 -10.53
CA TYR A 272 4.46 5.81 -10.33
C TYR A 272 3.78 5.26 -11.59
N VAL A 273 2.84 6.01 -12.18
CA VAL A 273 2.11 5.61 -13.40
C VAL A 273 3.08 5.35 -14.55
N ALA A 274 4.01 6.28 -14.80
CA ALA A 274 5.01 6.14 -15.86
C ALA A 274 5.84 4.85 -15.68
N MET A 275 6.26 4.54 -14.45
CA MET A 275 7.03 3.32 -14.15
C MET A 275 6.19 2.04 -14.31
N GLN A 276 4.92 2.04 -13.90
CA GLN A 276 4.05 0.87 -14.07
C GLN A 276 3.72 0.61 -15.54
N LEU A 277 3.43 1.65 -16.32
CA LEU A 277 3.19 1.51 -17.76
C LEU A 277 4.46 1.10 -18.50
N ALA A 278 5.63 1.64 -18.12
CA ALA A 278 6.92 1.21 -18.66
C ALA A 278 7.22 -0.27 -18.35
N LEU A 279 6.80 -0.78 -17.19
CA LEU A 279 6.90 -2.20 -16.86
C LEU A 279 6.01 -3.05 -17.76
N ARG A 280 4.76 -2.64 -17.97
CA ARG A 280 3.81 -3.34 -18.86
C ARG A 280 4.27 -3.34 -20.33
N GLU A 281 4.89 -2.25 -20.78
CA GLU A 281 5.39 -2.09 -22.15
C GLU A 281 6.85 -2.58 -22.34
N GLY A 282 7.50 -3.12 -21.30
CA GLY A 282 8.89 -3.59 -21.38
C GLY A 282 9.95 -2.49 -21.57
N ARG A 283 9.63 -1.22 -21.30
CA ARG A 283 10.47 -0.04 -21.55
C ARG A 283 10.98 0.64 -20.27
N VAL A 284 11.10 -0.13 -19.18
CA VAL A 284 11.59 0.34 -17.87
C VAL A 284 12.92 1.10 -17.94
N PRO A 285 13.96 0.64 -18.66
CA PRO A 285 15.26 1.32 -18.66
C PRO A 285 15.20 2.75 -19.22
N GLU A 286 14.33 2.99 -20.22
CA GLU A 286 14.16 4.31 -20.83
C GLU A 286 13.46 5.28 -19.88
N THR A 287 12.38 4.83 -19.23
CA THR A 287 11.62 5.64 -18.28
C THR A 287 12.43 5.94 -17.02
N ASP A 288 13.15 4.96 -16.46
CA ASP A 288 14.05 5.19 -15.33
C ASP A 288 15.17 6.18 -15.70
N GLY A 289 15.76 6.04 -16.89
CA GLY A 289 16.75 6.99 -17.41
C GLY A 289 16.21 8.41 -17.53
N PHE A 290 15.00 8.57 -18.06
CA PHE A 290 14.32 9.87 -18.17
C PHE A 290 14.04 10.49 -16.79
N LEU A 291 13.47 9.74 -15.85
CA LEU A 291 13.18 10.21 -14.50
C LEU A 291 14.46 10.63 -13.77
N ARG A 292 15.53 9.84 -13.85
CA ARG A 292 16.84 10.19 -13.27
C ARG A 292 17.45 11.43 -13.91
N GLY A 293 17.37 11.55 -15.23
CA GLY A 293 17.84 12.71 -15.98
C GLY A 293 17.12 13.99 -15.56
N MET A 294 15.79 13.92 -15.44
CA MET A 294 14.95 15.03 -15.00
C MET A 294 15.27 15.48 -13.57
N MET A 295 15.39 14.53 -12.64
CA MET A 295 15.75 14.82 -11.25
C MET A 295 17.15 15.43 -11.13
N ARG A 296 18.11 15.02 -11.98
CA ARG A 296 19.46 15.60 -12.04
C ARG A 296 19.48 17.01 -12.62
N TRP A 297 18.65 17.30 -13.63
CA TRP A 297 18.63 18.60 -14.32
C TRP A 297 18.10 19.72 -13.42
N GLN A 298 17.10 19.42 -12.58
CA GLN A 298 16.57 20.37 -11.59
C GLN A 298 17.49 20.60 -10.39
N ALA A 299 18.46 19.71 -10.15
CA ALA A 299 19.47 19.87 -9.13
C ALA A 299 20.54 20.93 -9.52
N GLY A 300 20.62 21.31 -10.79
CA GLY A 300 21.62 22.27 -11.27
C GLY A 300 23.06 21.75 -11.19
N PRO A 301 24.03 22.36 -11.91
CA PRO A 301 25.42 21.87 -11.98
C PRO A 301 26.24 22.00 -10.68
N GLY A 302 25.60 22.27 -9.53
CA GLY A 302 26.25 22.49 -8.24
C GLY A 302 25.61 21.79 -7.03
N SER A 303 24.46 21.11 -7.15
CA SER A 303 23.80 20.49 -5.98
C SER A 303 24.22 19.04 -5.69
N SER A 304 25.29 18.55 -6.33
CA SER A 304 25.97 17.35 -5.82
C SER A 304 26.88 17.77 -4.65
N GLY A 305 26.27 18.20 -3.55
CA GLY A 305 26.95 18.46 -2.27
C GLY A 305 26.78 19.83 -1.64
N ALA A 306 26.13 20.81 -2.29
CA ALA A 306 25.90 22.13 -1.69
C ALA A 306 24.62 22.13 -0.84
N ARG A 307 24.83 22.09 0.49
CA ARG A 307 23.83 22.28 1.55
C ARG A 307 23.06 23.58 1.31
N ASP A 308 21.73 23.52 1.31
CA ASP A 308 20.90 24.73 1.22
C ASP A 308 20.88 25.40 2.59
N VAL A 309 21.91 26.21 2.87
CA VAL A 309 22.11 26.87 4.15
C VAL A 309 21.25 28.13 4.20
N ASP A 310 20.13 28.08 4.93
CA ASP A 310 19.38 29.27 5.29
C ASP A 310 20.22 30.13 6.26
N LEU A 311 20.46 31.40 5.90
CA LEU A 311 21.25 32.34 6.70
C LEU A 311 20.70 32.49 8.13
N PHE A 312 19.38 32.34 8.33
CA PHE A 312 18.78 32.42 9.67
C PHE A 312 19.07 31.18 10.54
N SER A 313 19.18 29.99 9.92
CA SER A 313 19.55 28.74 10.60
C SER A 313 21.00 28.73 11.13
N MET A 314 21.91 29.48 10.48
CA MET A 314 23.28 29.70 10.96
C MET A 314 23.31 30.55 12.24
N PHE A 315 22.45 31.57 12.33
CA PHE A 315 22.42 32.49 13.50
C PHE A 315 21.75 31.87 14.73
N SER A 316 20.76 30.98 14.54
CA SER A 316 20.04 30.33 15.65
C SER A 316 20.75 29.10 16.24
N GLY A 317 21.81 28.60 15.58
CA GLY A 317 22.49 27.36 15.95
C GLY A 317 21.67 26.09 15.66
N ALA A 318 20.47 26.21 15.08
CA ALA A 318 19.60 25.09 14.72
C ALA A 318 20.25 24.17 13.69
N LEU A 319 21.01 24.73 12.74
CA LEU A 319 21.75 23.97 11.73
C LEU A 319 22.80 23.06 12.39
N ALA A 320 23.53 23.55 13.39
CA ALA A 320 24.54 22.76 14.09
C ALA A 320 23.92 21.56 14.85
N VAL A 321 22.71 21.73 15.40
CA VAL A 321 21.96 20.64 16.05
C VAL A 321 21.44 19.64 15.01
N GLN A 322 20.91 20.12 13.88
CA GLN A 322 20.44 19.26 12.78
C GLN A 322 21.58 18.45 12.14
N GLU A 323 22.74 19.07 11.93
CA GLU A 323 23.95 18.43 11.41
C GLU A 323 24.51 17.40 12.41
N SER A 324 24.59 17.76 13.70
CA SER A 324 25.06 16.85 14.75
C SER A 324 24.16 15.61 14.90
N LEU A 325 22.85 15.77 14.69
CA LEU A 325 21.87 14.67 14.73
C LEU A 325 21.69 13.97 13.37
N GLN A 326 22.35 14.45 12.31
CA GLN A 326 22.24 13.99 10.92
C GLN A 326 20.77 13.87 10.44
N LEU A 327 19.91 14.80 10.84
CA LEU A 327 18.47 14.75 10.52
C LEU A 327 18.20 14.93 9.02
N GLU A 328 19.02 15.70 8.31
CA GLU A 328 18.90 15.98 6.87
C GLU A 328 19.43 14.86 5.96
N GLU A 329 20.44 14.10 6.37
CA GLU A 329 20.89 12.91 5.62
C GLU A 329 19.81 11.82 5.64
N MET A 330 19.01 11.82 6.72
CA MET A 330 17.72 11.14 6.77
C MET A 330 16.60 12.06 6.30
N GLY A 331 16.76 12.99 5.38
CA GLY A 331 15.68 13.91 4.95
C GLY A 331 15.68 14.02 3.44
N ALA A 332 16.85 14.34 2.91
CA ALA A 332 17.21 14.11 1.53
C ALA A 332 17.22 12.60 1.26
N GLY A 333 16.51 12.17 0.22
CA GLY A 333 16.61 10.80 -0.26
C GLY A 333 18.05 10.51 -0.66
N GLY A 334 18.79 9.84 0.24
CA GLY A 334 20.14 9.36 -0.02
C GLY A 334 20.21 8.71 -1.39
N GLY A 335 21.22 9.10 -2.16
CA GLY A 335 21.36 8.89 -3.60
C GLY A 335 20.75 7.60 -4.12
N ALA A 336 19.89 7.74 -5.13
CA ALA A 336 19.17 6.67 -5.80
C ALA A 336 20.13 5.56 -6.29
N ARG A 337 20.34 4.53 -5.46
CA ARG A 337 20.87 3.25 -5.95
C ARG A 337 19.83 2.61 -6.88
N PRO A 338 20.25 1.91 -7.95
CA PRO A 338 19.35 1.48 -9.02
C PRO A 338 18.24 0.54 -8.53
N LEU A 339 16.99 0.79 -8.96
CA LEU A 339 15.96 -0.25 -9.01
C LEU A 339 16.34 -1.21 -10.15
N GLY A 340 17.22 -2.17 -9.87
CA GLY A 340 17.66 -3.08 -10.93
C GLY A 340 18.57 -4.21 -10.48
N THR A 341 19.17 -4.13 -9.30
CA THR A 341 19.90 -5.25 -8.73
C THR A 341 19.44 -5.47 -7.30
N ARG A 342 18.53 -6.44 -7.10
CA ARG A 342 18.72 -7.34 -5.95
C ARG A 342 20.09 -7.98 -6.17
N SER A 343 21.16 -7.30 -5.77
CA SER A 343 22.38 -8.02 -5.47
C SER A 343 21.94 -9.09 -4.49
N ALA A 344 22.19 -10.35 -4.83
CA ALA A 344 22.24 -11.44 -3.88
C ALA A 344 23.36 -11.09 -2.88
N VAL A 345 23.10 -10.12 -2.00
CA VAL A 345 23.90 -9.92 -0.81
C VAL A 345 23.54 -11.10 0.06
N GLY A 346 24.53 -11.98 0.27
CA GLY A 346 24.39 -13.15 1.13
C GLY A 346 23.68 -12.75 2.42
N GLN A 347 22.64 -13.50 2.75
CA GLN A 347 21.85 -13.32 3.96
C GLN A 347 22.69 -13.72 5.17
N GLU A 348 23.53 -12.82 5.66
CA GLU A 348 23.92 -12.82 7.06
C GLU A 348 23.19 -11.66 7.73
N SER A 349 22.08 -11.97 8.40
CA SER A 349 21.36 -11.01 9.22
C SER A 349 22.13 -10.82 10.53
N VAL A 350 22.77 -9.67 10.69
CA VAL A 350 23.38 -9.28 11.97
C VAL A 350 22.32 -8.69 12.89
N ALA A 351 22.33 -9.03 14.18
CA ALA A 351 21.41 -8.43 15.13
C ALA A 351 21.76 -6.96 15.31
N VAL A 352 20.74 -6.08 15.33
CA VAL A 352 20.96 -4.63 15.47
C VAL A 352 21.66 -4.29 16.79
N ALA A 353 21.45 -5.12 17.82
CA ALA A 353 22.11 -4.99 19.12
C ALA A 353 23.63 -5.18 19.08
N ASP A 354 24.16 -5.85 18.04
CA ASP A 354 25.59 -6.13 17.89
C ASP A 354 26.32 -5.03 17.10
N LEU A 355 25.61 -3.96 16.70
CA LEU A 355 26.18 -2.86 15.92
C LEU A 355 26.69 -1.76 16.85
N ASP A 356 27.98 -1.44 16.74
CA ASP A 356 28.59 -0.35 17.50
C ASP A 356 28.19 1.02 16.94
N GLY A 357 27.73 1.90 17.83
CA GLY A 357 27.48 3.31 17.54
C GLY A 357 28.73 4.18 17.72
N PRO A 358 28.65 5.49 17.39
CA PRO A 358 29.78 6.40 17.56
C PRO A 358 30.20 6.56 19.04
N THR A 359 31.47 6.28 19.31
CA THR A 359 32.07 6.25 20.66
C THR A 359 32.83 7.55 20.99
N ILE A 360 32.18 8.70 20.82
CA ILE A 360 32.78 10.00 21.21
C ILE A 360 32.99 10.02 22.74
N GLN A 361 34.06 10.61 23.27
CA GLN A 361 34.19 10.75 24.73
C GLN A 361 33.19 11.78 25.26
N SER A 362 32.43 11.43 26.30
CA SER A 362 31.57 12.40 26.99
C SER A 362 32.43 13.38 27.80
N HIS A 363 31.89 14.56 28.08
CA HIS A 363 32.56 15.53 28.94
C HIS A 363 32.75 14.98 30.37
N PRO A 364 33.77 15.43 31.11
CA PRO A 364 33.98 15.07 32.51
C PRO A 364 32.98 15.81 33.41
N TRP A 365 31.69 15.49 33.28
CA TRP A 365 30.57 16.18 33.92
C TRP A 365 30.71 16.25 35.44
N LYS A 366 31.20 15.17 36.06
CA LYS A 366 31.46 15.10 37.50
C LYS A 366 32.49 16.11 37.98
N GLU A 367 33.55 16.34 37.20
CA GLU A 367 34.56 17.36 37.50
C GLU A 367 34.00 18.76 37.29
N MET A 368 33.25 18.97 36.20
CA MET A 368 32.61 20.25 35.88
C MET A 368 31.53 20.67 36.90
N LEU A 369 30.85 19.70 37.51
CA LEU A 369 29.92 19.92 38.62
C LEU A 369 30.60 20.54 39.83
N ALA A 370 31.86 20.18 40.11
CA ALA A 370 32.64 20.66 41.24
C ALA A 370 31.86 20.58 42.59
N GLY A 371 31.05 19.53 42.76
CA GLY A 371 30.24 19.32 43.98
C GLY A 371 28.97 20.17 44.11
N ARG A 372 28.61 20.99 43.10
CA ARG A 372 27.36 21.76 43.09
C ARG A 372 26.15 20.83 43.03
N LYS A 373 25.10 21.14 43.80
CA LYS A 373 23.84 20.38 43.87
C LYS A 373 22.66 21.27 43.48
N PRO A 374 22.35 21.40 42.19
CA PRO A 374 21.22 22.20 41.72
C PRO A 374 19.87 21.52 42.00
N ASP A 375 18.80 22.29 41.95
CA ASP A 375 17.44 21.74 42.07
C ASP A 375 17.03 21.01 40.78
N ILE A 376 16.64 19.74 40.94
CA ILE A 376 16.29 18.82 39.86
C ILE A 376 14.80 18.53 39.95
N SER A 377 14.09 18.76 38.84
CA SER A 377 12.66 18.52 38.76
C SER A 377 12.33 17.04 39.02
N PRO A 378 11.32 16.71 39.85
CA PRO A 378 10.84 15.34 40.01
C PRO A 378 10.47 14.69 38.67
N LEU A 379 9.95 15.46 37.71
CA LEU A 379 9.63 14.97 36.37
C LEU A 379 10.86 14.51 35.59
N ALA A 380 12.03 15.11 35.82
CA ALA A 380 13.27 14.68 35.17
C ALA A 380 13.75 13.32 35.71
N ARG A 381 13.46 13.01 36.99
CA ARG A 381 13.76 11.68 37.58
C ARG A 381 12.81 10.58 37.08
N SER A 382 11.65 10.97 36.56
CA SER A 382 10.68 10.04 35.97
C SER A 382 10.98 9.67 34.52
N VAL A 383 12.03 10.25 33.92
CA VAL A 383 12.35 10.10 32.49
C VAL A 383 13.65 9.30 32.32
N PRO A 384 13.69 8.27 31.44
CA PRO A 384 14.92 7.58 31.10
C PRO A 384 16.00 8.53 30.57
N ALA A 385 17.26 8.25 30.91
CA ALA A 385 18.39 9.07 30.50
C ALA A 385 18.62 9.11 28.98
N ASP A 386 18.08 8.17 28.21
CA ASP A 386 18.17 8.10 26.74
C ASP A 386 16.89 8.57 26.04
N PHE A 387 16.06 9.38 26.71
CA PHE A 387 14.88 10.04 26.15
C PHE A 387 15.11 11.55 26.09
N TYR A 388 14.45 12.23 25.14
CA TYR A 388 14.43 13.70 25.17
C TYR A 388 13.53 14.19 26.31
N PHE A 389 13.83 15.37 26.85
CA PHE A 389 13.05 15.97 27.93
C PHE A 389 12.67 17.40 27.59
N VAL A 390 11.37 17.67 27.53
CA VAL A 390 10.82 19.03 27.42
C VAL A 390 9.96 19.28 28.63
N HIS A 391 10.21 20.36 29.37
CA HIS A 391 9.51 20.70 30.60
C HIS A 391 8.92 22.09 30.53
N PHE A 392 7.69 22.24 31.02
CA PHE A 392 7.05 23.53 31.21
C PHE A 392 6.60 23.66 32.66
N GLN A 393 6.87 24.83 33.25
CA GLN A 393 6.46 25.16 34.63
C GLN A 393 4.95 25.36 34.76
N SER A 394 4.23 25.55 33.65
CA SER A 394 2.79 25.66 33.61
C SER A 394 2.25 25.06 32.30
N VAL A 395 1.08 24.45 32.37
CA VAL A 395 0.36 23.97 31.18
C VAL A 395 -0.05 25.13 30.26
N ASP A 396 -0.23 26.35 30.80
CA ASP A 396 -0.52 27.54 29.99
C ASP A 396 0.62 27.86 29.03
N LYS A 397 1.87 27.74 29.48
CA LYS A 397 3.04 27.96 28.64
C LYS A 397 3.17 26.90 27.55
N LEU A 398 2.82 25.65 27.87
CA LEU A 398 2.70 24.61 26.85
C LEU A 398 1.63 24.98 25.82
N PHE A 399 0.44 25.42 26.22
CA PHE A 399 -0.61 25.85 25.29
C PHE A 399 -0.19 27.07 24.45
N ASP A 400 0.51 28.04 25.03
CA ASP A 400 1.02 29.22 24.32
C ASP A 400 2.04 28.82 23.25
N VAL A 401 2.96 27.90 23.58
CA VAL A 401 3.89 27.34 22.61
C VAL A 401 3.14 26.58 21.53
N MET A 402 2.21 25.69 21.89
CA MET A 402 1.43 24.91 20.94
C MET A 402 0.61 25.78 19.97
N GLY A 403 -0.06 26.81 20.48
CA GLY A 403 -0.83 27.76 19.68
C GLY A 403 0.06 28.71 18.85
N SER A 404 1.28 28.99 19.31
CA SER A 404 2.27 29.79 18.56
C SER A 404 3.01 28.97 17.49
N THR A 405 3.16 27.65 17.66
CA THR A 405 3.78 26.77 16.65
C THR A 405 2.99 26.65 15.35
N ASP A 406 1.68 26.94 15.35
CA ASP A 406 0.94 27.06 14.09
C ASP A 406 1.43 28.26 13.24
N LEU A 407 2.12 29.23 13.86
CA LEU A 407 2.76 30.38 13.20
C LEU A 407 4.28 30.22 12.98
N TRP A 408 4.99 29.50 13.86
CA TRP A 408 6.45 29.33 13.76
C TRP A 408 6.89 28.01 13.09
N GLY A 409 6.14 26.93 13.31
CA GLY A 409 6.37 25.63 12.68
C GLY A 409 6.02 25.61 11.20
N THR A 410 5.10 26.47 10.77
CA THR A 410 4.87 26.75 9.35
C THR A 410 6.13 27.39 8.74
N GLN A 411 6.71 28.46 9.27
CA GLN A 411 7.91 29.07 8.64
C GLN A 411 9.22 28.25 8.77
N LEU A 412 9.54 27.69 9.94
CA LEU A 412 10.83 27.01 10.21
C LEU A 412 10.93 25.57 9.68
N LEU A 413 9.81 24.83 9.61
CA LEU A 413 9.79 23.49 8.99
C LEU A 413 9.42 23.51 7.50
N GLN A 414 8.78 24.56 6.97
CA GLN A 414 8.52 24.67 5.52
C GLN A 414 9.82 24.89 4.72
N GLN A 415 10.87 25.43 5.33
CA GLN A 415 12.14 25.67 4.65
C GLN A 415 13.05 24.42 4.57
N SER A 416 12.92 23.47 5.50
CA SER A 416 13.73 22.23 5.49
C SER A 416 13.11 21.10 4.67
N VAL A 417 11.84 21.19 4.24
CA VAL A 417 11.21 20.18 3.38
C VAL A 417 10.26 20.85 2.36
N GLN A 418 10.61 20.78 1.07
CA GLN A 418 9.80 21.22 -0.07
C GLN A 418 8.53 20.35 -0.26
N SER A 419 7.58 20.40 0.67
CA SER A 419 6.26 19.78 0.54
C SER A 419 5.20 20.54 1.33
N SER A 420 4.38 21.32 0.63
CA SER A 420 3.32 22.22 1.14
C SER A 420 2.08 21.53 1.72
N ALA A 421 2.21 20.36 2.36
CA ALA A 421 1.10 19.73 3.06
C ALA A 421 1.18 20.07 4.55
N ASN A 422 0.48 21.16 4.95
CA ASN A 422 0.27 21.50 6.34
C ASN A 422 -0.46 20.32 7.04
N ARG A 423 0.28 19.46 7.74
CA ARG A 423 -0.29 18.41 8.58
C ARG A 423 -0.20 18.89 10.01
N PRO A 424 -1.31 19.09 10.74
CA PRO A 424 -1.26 19.51 12.13
C PRO A 424 -0.78 18.33 13.00
N ILE A 425 0.55 18.16 13.10
CA ILE A 425 1.21 17.12 13.91
C ILE A 425 0.73 17.21 15.37
N SER A 426 0.57 18.44 15.87
CA SER A 426 -0.01 18.76 17.18
C SER A 426 -1.39 18.14 17.36
N ALA A 427 -2.33 18.43 16.45
CA ALA A 427 -3.69 17.88 16.50
C ALA A 427 -3.71 16.35 16.38
N LYS A 428 -2.83 15.77 15.57
CA LYS A 428 -2.68 14.31 15.46
C LYS A 428 -2.25 13.69 16.80
N ILE A 429 -1.22 14.24 17.44
CA ILE A 429 -0.71 13.73 18.73
C ILE A 429 -1.76 13.92 19.83
N GLN A 430 -2.40 15.10 19.90
CA GLN A 430 -3.48 15.38 20.86
C GLN A 430 -4.62 14.36 20.74
N ARG A 431 -5.10 14.13 19.51
CA ARG A 431 -6.15 13.15 19.23
C ARG A 431 -5.70 11.73 19.59
N GLN A 432 -4.48 11.35 19.21
CA GLN A 432 -3.93 10.03 19.52
C GLN A 432 -3.85 9.78 21.04
N LEU A 433 -3.38 10.78 21.80
CA LEU A 433 -3.30 10.73 23.26
C LEU A 433 -4.65 10.97 23.97
N GLY A 434 -5.73 11.21 23.21
CA GLY A 434 -7.06 11.49 23.75
C GLY A 434 -7.12 12.75 24.61
N LEU A 435 -6.33 13.77 24.28
CA LEU A 435 -6.33 15.05 24.97
C LEU A 435 -7.38 15.98 24.36
N ASP A 436 -8.28 16.46 25.20
CA ASP A 436 -9.18 17.55 24.85
C ASP A 436 -8.53 18.88 25.26
N VAL A 437 -8.10 19.67 24.26
CA VAL A 437 -7.42 20.95 24.45
C VAL A 437 -8.33 22.14 24.14
N ALA A 438 -9.65 21.94 24.22
CA ALA A 438 -10.61 23.01 24.00
C ALA A 438 -10.29 24.24 24.90
N PRO A 439 -10.34 25.48 24.38
CA PRO A 439 -9.96 26.68 25.12
C PRO A 439 -10.67 26.83 26.48
N GLU A 440 -11.90 26.32 26.59
CA GLU A 440 -12.73 26.35 27.80
C GLU A 440 -12.14 25.49 28.93
N LEU A 441 -11.34 24.47 28.60
CA LEU A 441 -10.70 23.57 29.58
C LEU A 441 -9.37 24.11 30.09
N ARG A 442 -8.81 25.17 29.48
CA ARG A 442 -7.49 25.71 29.83
C ARG A 442 -7.39 26.11 31.31
N SER A 443 -8.39 26.84 31.82
CA SER A 443 -8.43 27.24 33.24
C SER A 443 -8.51 26.05 34.19
N LEU A 444 -9.24 25.00 33.80
CA LEU A 444 -9.37 23.77 34.58
C LEU A 444 -8.05 22.99 34.62
N TYR A 445 -7.35 22.90 33.49
CA TYR A 445 -6.02 22.31 33.44
C TYR A 445 -4.99 23.12 34.24
N ALA A 446 -4.99 24.44 34.12
CA ALA A 446 -4.09 25.32 34.88
C ALA A 446 -4.30 25.19 36.40
N ALA A 447 -5.54 25.01 36.85
CA ALA A 447 -5.85 24.77 38.26
C ALA A 447 -5.41 23.38 38.76
N SER A 448 -5.43 22.38 37.88
CA SER A 448 -5.21 20.97 38.27
C SER A 448 -3.76 20.50 38.09
N ILE A 449 -3.01 21.12 37.18
CA ILE A 449 -1.65 20.72 36.78
C ILE A 449 -0.64 21.71 37.37
N GLU A 450 0.36 21.19 38.07
CA GLU A 450 1.50 21.96 38.54
C GLU A 450 2.49 22.22 37.41
N ALA A 451 2.92 21.16 36.74
CA ALA A 451 3.89 21.22 35.68
C ALA A 451 3.69 20.05 34.71
N VAL A 452 4.20 20.21 33.51
CA VAL A 452 4.10 19.18 32.46
C VAL A 452 5.47 18.91 31.86
N ALA A 453 5.71 17.65 31.53
CA ALA A 453 6.86 17.25 30.72
C ALA A 453 6.41 16.43 29.51
N VAL A 454 7.09 16.64 28.38
CA VAL A 454 6.96 15.87 27.15
C VAL A 454 8.27 15.12 26.93
N SER A 455 8.17 13.83 26.67
CA SER A 455 9.32 12.96 26.48
C SER A 455 9.02 11.87 25.44
N GLY A 456 10.06 11.31 24.84
CA GLY A 456 9.94 10.27 23.84
C GLY A 456 11.31 9.72 23.45
N SER A 457 11.29 8.62 22.72
CA SER A 457 12.50 7.85 22.42
C SER A 457 13.27 8.36 21.19
N ASP A 458 12.63 9.14 20.32
CA ASP A 458 13.24 9.73 19.11
C ASP A 458 12.49 11.02 18.66
N LEU A 459 13.06 11.79 17.73
CA LEU A 459 12.51 13.10 17.28
C LEU A 459 11.64 13.02 15.99
N PHE A 460 11.37 11.84 15.44
CA PHE A 460 10.70 11.67 14.15
C PHE A 460 9.17 11.73 14.24
N LEU A 461 8.63 12.74 14.92
CA LEU A 461 7.20 12.87 15.24
C LEU A 461 6.29 12.74 14.01
N ARG A 462 6.77 13.19 12.85
CA ARG A 462 6.08 13.06 11.56
C ARG A 462 5.90 11.61 11.11
N ASP A 463 6.89 10.77 11.40
CA ASP A 463 6.99 9.37 10.98
C ASP A 463 6.38 8.40 12.01
N GLY A 464 5.87 8.94 13.13
CA GLY A 464 5.03 8.20 14.09
C GLY A 464 5.77 7.76 15.36
N SER A 465 6.73 8.55 15.84
CA SER A 465 7.45 8.30 17.09
C SER A 465 6.56 8.22 18.32
N ASP A 466 7.09 7.60 19.37
CA ASP A 466 6.44 7.63 20.66
C ASP A 466 6.52 9.01 21.31
N VAL A 467 5.41 9.41 21.92
CA VAL A 467 5.28 10.65 22.68
C VAL A 467 4.61 10.30 24.00
N THR A 468 5.23 10.74 25.09
CA THR A 468 4.76 10.57 26.45
C THR A 468 4.63 11.91 27.14
N LEU A 469 3.47 12.16 27.75
CA LEU A 469 3.19 13.31 28.57
C LEU A 469 3.16 12.90 30.04
N LEU A 470 3.89 13.64 30.87
CA LEU A 470 3.92 13.49 32.31
C LEU A 470 3.32 14.75 32.93
N PHE A 471 2.27 14.58 33.72
CA PHE A 471 1.57 15.66 34.39
C PHE A 471 1.82 15.57 35.90
N GLN A 472 2.51 16.55 36.45
CA GLN A 472 2.57 16.77 37.90
C GLN A 472 1.28 17.46 38.33
N LEU A 473 0.52 16.87 39.25
CA LEU A 473 -0.83 17.29 39.59
C LEU A 473 -0.90 18.00 40.95
N LYS A 474 -1.60 19.14 41.00
CA LYS A 474 -2.02 19.83 42.23
C LYS A 474 -3.35 19.29 42.75
N GLN A 475 -4.28 18.99 41.84
CA GLN A 475 -5.62 18.48 42.16
C GLN A 475 -5.89 17.17 41.40
N PRO A 476 -5.37 16.02 41.88
CA PRO A 476 -5.47 14.75 41.16
C PRO A 476 -6.90 14.30 40.87
N ALA A 477 -7.83 14.52 41.80
CA ALA A 477 -9.22 14.10 41.65
C ALA A 477 -9.93 14.84 40.50
N ALA A 478 -9.74 16.17 40.41
CA ALA A 478 -10.33 16.99 39.36
C ALA A 478 -9.78 16.62 37.98
N PHE A 479 -8.45 16.50 37.87
CA PHE A 479 -7.79 16.10 36.62
C PHE A 479 -8.26 14.72 36.15
N ARG A 480 -8.28 13.72 37.05
CA ARG A 480 -8.71 12.35 36.69
C ARG A 480 -10.17 12.27 36.30
N ALA A 481 -11.05 13.04 36.95
CA ALA A 481 -12.45 13.13 36.55
C ALA A 481 -12.57 13.67 35.11
N GLN A 482 -11.84 14.75 34.79
CA GLN A 482 -11.82 15.31 33.45
C GLN A 482 -11.30 14.32 32.39
N MET A 483 -10.20 13.62 32.67
CA MET A 483 -9.65 12.60 31.76
C MET A 483 -10.66 11.47 31.50
N LYS A 484 -11.34 10.98 32.54
CA LYS A 484 -12.39 9.97 32.39
C LYS A 484 -13.56 10.45 31.55
N MET A 485 -13.96 11.71 31.70
CA MET A 485 -15.03 12.30 30.87
C MET A 485 -14.60 12.43 29.40
N ALA A 486 -13.37 12.88 29.14
CA ALA A 486 -12.81 12.96 27.79
C ALA A 486 -12.74 11.58 27.12
N GLU A 487 -12.24 10.57 27.82
CA GLU A 487 -12.17 9.18 27.32
C GLU A 487 -13.56 8.61 27.01
N ALA A 488 -14.55 8.87 27.86
CA ALA A 488 -15.94 8.47 27.60
C ALA A 488 -16.54 9.17 26.37
N ALA A 489 -16.23 10.45 26.17
CA ALA A 489 -16.66 11.20 24.98
C ALA A 489 -16.01 10.63 23.71
N ILE A 490 -14.70 10.33 23.74
CA ILE A 490 -13.98 9.71 22.63
C ILE A 490 -14.58 8.35 22.27
N ALA A 491 -14.86 7.50 23.26
CA ALA A 491 -15.47 6.20 23.06
C ALA A 491 -16.88 6.28 22.45
N ARG A 492 -17.63 7.35 22.75
CA ARG A 492 -18.96 7.60 22.16
C ARG A 492 -18.89 8.13 20.73
N LEU A 493 -17.93 9.01 20.44
CA LEU A 493 -17.83 9.71 19.15
C LEU A 493 -17.07 8.92 18.07
N THR A 494 -16.23 7.97 18.48
CA THR A 494 -15.34 7.24 17.57
C THR A 494 -15.74 5.76 17.49
N PRO A 495 -16.29 5.29 16.36
CA PRO A 495 -16.68 3.90 16.19
C PRO A 495 -15.50 2.93 16.36
N GLY A 496 -15.74 1.81 17.05
CA GLY A 496 -14.77 0.71 17.16
C GLY A 496 -13.65 0.91 18.19
N VAL A 497 -13.68 1.98 18.98
CA VAL A 497 -12.73 2.18 20.09
C VAL A 497 -12.89 1.08 21.15
N LYS A 498 -11.78 0.47 21.55
CA LYS A 498 -11.71 -0.56 22.58
C LYS A 498 -10.94 -0.07 23.78
N ARG A 499 -11.47 -0.33 24.97
CA ARG A 499 -10.77 -0.14 26.25
C ARG A 499 -10.26 -1.49 26.74
N THR A 500 -8.98 -1.51 27.10
CA THR A 500 -8.30 -2.66 27.69
C THR A 500 -7.47 -2.18 28.88
N GLN A 501 -7.16 -3.08 29.81
CA GLN A 501 -6.30 -2.77 30.95
C GLN A 501 -5.13 -3.75 30.94
N VAL A 502 -3.92 -3.24 31.12
CA VAL A 502 -2.68 -4.01 31.13
C VAL A 502 -1.90 -3.64 32.37
N VAL A 503 -1.24 -4.60 33.02
CA VAL A 503 -0.33 -4.32 34.14
C VAL A 503 1.09 -4.25 33.58
N VAL A 504 1.77 -3.12 33.78
CA VAL A 504 3.14 -2.90 33.34
C VAL A 504 3.97 -2.55 34.56
N ARG A 505 4.97 -3.39 34.88
CA ARG A 505 5.81 -3.25 36.09
C ARG A 505 4.95 -3.01 37.37
N GLY A 506 3.88 -3.79 37.54
CA GLY A 506 3.01 -3.68 38.72
C GLY A 506 2.08 -2.45 38.76
N VAL A 507 2.12 -1.55 37.78
CA VAL A 507 1.18 -0.43 37.65
C VAL A 507 0.09 -0.78 36.64
N GLY A 508 -1.16 -0.52 37.02
CA GLY A 508 -2.31 -0.65 36.11
C GLY A 508 -2.27 0.46 35.05
N VAL A 509 -2.26 0.06 33.79
CA VAL A 509 -2.26 0.93 32.61
C VAL A 509 -3.58 0.72 31.86
N ASP A 510 -4.38 1.78 31.80
CA ASP A 510 -5.57 1.83 30.94
C ASP A 510 -5.14 2.08 29.50
N HIS A 511 -5.68 1.33 28.55
CA HIS A 511 -5.38 1.44 27.13
C HIS A 511 -6.65 1.65 26.31
N LEU A 512 -6.69 2.75 25.56
CA LEU A 512 -7.78 3.11 24.66
C LEU A 512 -7.26 3.15 23.23
N ALA A 513 -7.81 2.30 22.36
CA ALA A 513 -7.36 2.19 20.98
C ALA A 513 -8.51 2.06 19.97
N SER A 514 -8.35 2.75 18.84
CA SER A 514 -9.18 2.62 17.63
C SER A 514 -8.53 1.70 16.60
N PRO A 515 -9.29 1.02 15.72
CA PRO A 515 -8.74 0.09 14.72
C PRO A 515 -7.78 0.74 13.72
N ASP A 516 -7.97 2.03 13.43
CA ASP A 516 -7.14 2.83 12.52
C ASP A 516 -5.96 3.55 13.22
N GLY A 517 -5.85 3.41 14.55
CA GLY A 517 -4.81 4.04 15.36
C GLY A 517 -4.97 5.54 15.56
N THR A 518 -6.11 6.13 15.17
CA THR A 518 -6.42 7.55 15.35
C THR A 518 -6.45 7.93 16.83
N ILE A 519 -7.02 7.06 17.66
CA ILE A 519 -6.90 7.02 19.13
C ILE A 519 -6.00 5.85 19.48
N HIS A 520 -4.93 6.11 20.24
CA HIS A 520 -4.02 5.09 20.75
C HIS A 520 -3.27 5.64 21.95
N VAL A 521 -3.83 5.43 23.14
CA VAL A 521 -3.30 5.99 24.39
C VAL A 521 -3.25 4.96 25.50
N TYR A 522 -2.10 4.93 26.17
CA TYR A 522 -1.84 4.26 27.43
C TYR A 522 -1.80 5.31 28.54
N SER A 523 -2.61 5.13 29.56
CA SER A 523 -2.75 6.06 30.70
C SER A 523 -2.42 5.33 31.99
N ALA A 524 -1.57 5.92 32.83
CA ALA A 524 -1.16 5.35 34.10
C ALA A 524 -1.03 6.43 35.18
N ASP A 525 -1.34 6.05 36.41
CA ASP A 525 -1.16 6.87 37.61
C ASP A 525 -0.11 6.21 38.53
N PRO A 526 1.20 6.33 38.22
CA PRO A 526 2.26 5.66 38.99
C PRO A 526 2.36 6.15 40.44
N THR A 527 2.01 7.41 40.71
CA THR A 527 1.95 7.97 42.07
C THR A 527 0.65 8.79 42.23
N PRO A 528 0.26 9.15 43.46
CA PRO A 528 -0.95 9.96 43.68
C PRO A 528 -0.95 11.32 42.97
N THR A 529 0.22 11.88 42.69
CA THR A 529 0.39 13.22 42.12
C THR A 529 0.97 13.23 40.70
N LEU A 530 1.21 12.07 40.10
CA LEU A 530 1.77 11.95 38.75
C LEU A 530 0.80 11.16 37.85
N HIS A 531 0.44 11.75 36.72
CA HIS A 531 -0.28 11.07 35.65
C HIS A 531 0.57 11.01 34.39
N VAL A 532 0.61 9.84 33.75
CA VAL A 532 1.41 9.59 32.55
C VAL A 532 0.50 9.12 31.42
N ARG A 533 0.60 9.76 30.25
CA ARG A 533 -0.06 9.33 29.01
C ARG A 533 0.96 9.10 27.92
N SER A 534 0.92 7.97 27.23
CA SER A 534 1.81 7.65 26.12
C SER A 534 1.03 7.06 24.96
N ASN A 535 1.50 7.27 23.74
CA ASN A 535 1.01 6.55 22.57
C ASN A 535 1.72 5.20 22.35
N SER A 536 2.65 4.79 23.24
CA SER A 536 3.44 3.57 23.12
C SER A 536 3.53 2.79 24.44
N LEU A 537 3.24 1.48 24.38
CA LEU A 537 3.35 0.58 25.52
C LEU A 537 4.81 0.44 26.00
N VAL A 538 5.75 0.44 25.06
CA VAL A 538 7.19 0.33 25.37
C VAL A 538 7.67 1.62 26.04
N ALA A 539 7.28 2.78 25.51
CA ALA A 539 7.69 4.07 26.08
C ALA A 539 7.14 4.26 27.50
N ILE A 540 5.84 4.01 27.72
CA ILE A 540 5.27 4.09 29.08
C ILE A 540 5.90 3.07 30.01
N GLY A 541 6.23 1.85 29.53
CA GLY A 541 6.92 0.84 30.34
C GLY A 541 8.31 1.26 30.79
N ARG A 542 9.07 1.96 29.93
CA ARG A 542 10.38 2.52 30.27
C ARG A 542 10.27 3.69 31.25
N ILE A 543 9.28 4.56 31.09
CA ILE A 543 8.97 5.66 32.01
C ILE A 543 8.56 5.13 33.39
N LEU A 544 7.65 4.16 33.44
CA LEU A 544 7.25 3.51 34.70
C LEU A 544 8.43 2.80 35.37
N GLY A 545 9.31 2.19 34.57
CA GLY A 545 10.54 1.57 35.06
C GLY A 545 11.60 2.56 35.55
N ALA A 546 11.60 3.79 35.03
CA ALA A 546 12.39 4.88 35.60
C ALA A 546 11.78 5.37 36.92
N ILE A 547 10.45 5.44 37.04
CA ILE A 547 9.79 5.93 38.27
C ILE A 547 9.94 4.95 39.43
N GLN A 548 9.81 3.65 39.17
CA GLN A 548 9.93 2.61 40.21
C GLN A 548 11.40 2.28 40.49
N GLU A 549 11.70 1.91 41.74
CA GLU A 549 12.99 1.27 42.08
C GLU A 549 13.05 -0.13 41.44
N PRO A 550 14.24 -0.70 41.19
CA PRO A 550 14.36 -2.01 40.54
C PRO A 550 13.61 -3.09 41.33
N ILE A 551 12.52 -3.63 40.78
CA ILE A 551 11.68 -4.60 41.49
C ILE A 551 12.27 -6.01 41.46
N ASP A 552 13.06 -6.40 40.46
CA ASP A 552 13.90 -7.60 40.42
C ASP A 552 14.53 -7.74 39.02
N ALA A 553 15.83 -8.04 38.94
CA ALA A 553 16.66 -8.52 37.81
C ALA A 553 16.49 -7.94 36.37
N GLY A 554 15.59 -6.98 36.14
CA GLY A 554 15.30 -6.37 34.85
C GLY A 554 15.91 -4.99 34.76
N GLY A 555 17.24 -4.92 34.68
CA GLY A 555 18.08 -3.76 34.33
C GLY A 555 17.67 -2.41 34.94
N GLU A 556 18.50 -1.86 35.81
CA GLU A 556 18.35 -0.50 36.31
C GLU A 556 18.23 0.49 35.13
N ILE A 557 17.10 1.20 35.03
CA ILE A 557 16.92 2.24 34.01
C ILE A 557 17.54 3.52 34.57
N ALA A 558 18.65 3.95 33.97
CA ALA A 558 19.26 5.22 34.30
C ALA A 558 18.25 6.36 34.11
N ARG A 559 18.07 7.19 35.14
CA ARG A 559 17.14 8.32 35.15
C ARG A 559 17.86 9.58 34.72
N LEU A 560 17.22 10.38 33.86
CA LEU A 560 17.79 11.64 33.39
C LEU A 560 18.10 12.60 34.55
N GLY A 561 17.19 12.71 35.52
CA GLY A 561 17.38 13.57 36.69
C GLY A 561 18.51 13.15 37.63
N ASP A 562 19.04 11.94 37.50
CA ASP A 562 20.14 11.46 38.36
C ASP A 562 21.50 11.50 37.64
N THR A 563 21.56 12.00 36.40
CA THR A 563 22.82 12.11 35.66
C THR A 563 23.61 13.37 36.04
N ASP A 564 24.94 13.24 36.05
CA ASP A 564 25.86 14.34 36.32
C ASP A 564 25.76 15.45 35.24
N GLU A 565 25.51 15.08 33.98
CA GLU A 565 25.32 16.04 32.88
C GLU A 565 24.10 16.94 33.13
N PHE A 566 22.98 16.36 33.55
CA PHE A 566 21.73 17.08 33.73
C PHE A 566 21.86 18.00 34.93
N ALA A 567 22.44 17.50 36.02
CA ALA A 567 22.78 18.31 37.18
C ALA A 567 23.68 19.48 36.75
N TYR A 568 24.75 19.27 35.98
CA TYR A 568 25.63 20.36 35.55
C TYR A 568 24.86 21.44 34.77
N ILE A 569 24.01 21.04 33.83
CA ILE A 569 23.21 21.96 33.02
C ILE A 569 22.22 22.75 33.88
N ARG A 570 21.65 22.15 34.93
CA ARG A 570 20.81 22.88 35.91
C ARG A 570 21.59 23.88 36.77
N THR A 571 22.93 23.81 36.82
CA THR A 571 23.73 24.91 37.41
C THR A 571 23.82 26.13 36.49
N LEU A 572 23.76 25.93 35.17
CA LEU A 572 23.79 26.99 34.17
C LEU A 572 22.40 27.56 33.87
N MET A 573 21.37 26.71 33.98
CA MET A 573 19.96 27.02 33.76
C MET A 573 19.17 26.59 35.00
N PRO A 574 19.13 27.42 36.07
CA PRO A 574 18.45 27.07 37.31
C PRO A 574 16.94 26.93 37.13
N ARG A 575 16.36 25.98 37.88
CA ARG A 575 14.90 25.79 37.94
C ARG A 575 14.20 27.00 38.51
N GLY A 576 13.10 27.43 37.88
CA GLY A 576 12.32 28.56 38.39
C GLY A 576 12.94 29.92 38.10
N ALA A 577 13.98 29.99 37.25
CA ALA A 577 14.49 31.26 36.76
C ALA A 577 13.37 32.01 36.02
N ILE A 578 13.34 33.34 36.14
CA ILE A 578 12.26 34.20 35.60
C ILE A 578 12.15 34.06 34.08
N GLU A 579 13.27 33.79 33.42
CA GLU A 579 13.37 33.53 31.98
C GLU A 579 12.93 32.11 31.55
N GLU A 580 12.69 31.17 32.46
CA GLU A 580 12.40 29.77 32.15
C GLU A 580 10.89 29.52 31.99
N ASP A 581 10.34 29.84 30.81
CA ASP A 581 8.97 29.47 30.45
C ASP A 581 8.86 27.99 30.01
N GLY A 582 9.94 27.45 29.45
CA GLY A 582 10.08 26.06 29.04
C GLY A 582 11.55 25.67 28.94
N PHE A 583 11.84 24.39 29.16
CA PHE A 583 13.19 23.84 29.18
C PHE A 583 13.24 22.60 28.29
N VAL A 584 14.10 22.60 27.27
CA VAL A 584 14.34 21.47 26.35
C VAL A 584 15.74 20.95 26.60
N TYR A 585 15.87 19.64 26.80
CA TYR A 585 17.14 18.98 27.01
C TYR A 585 17.24 17.68 26.23
N LEU A 586 18.36 17.53 25.53
CA LEU A 586 18.77 16.31 24.83
C LEU A 586 20.05 15.83 25.52
N SER A 587 19.96 14.69 26.18
CA SER A 587 21.06 14.11 26.94
C SER A 587 22.13 13.48 26.03
N ASP A 588 23.35 13.33 26.53
CA ASP A 588 24.43 12.62 25.83
C ASP A 588 23.99 11.20 25.39
N PRO A 589 23.36 10.36 26.25
CA PRO A 589 22.85 9.05 25.85
C PRO A 589 21.77 9.13 24.75
N PHE A 590 20.87 10.11 24.81
CA PHE A 590 19.84 10.31 23.78
C PHE A 590 20.47 10.67 22.43
N ILE A 591 21.41 11.62 22.41
CA ILE A 591 22.09 12.07 21.18
C ILE A 591 22.82 10.88 20.55
N ARG A 592 23.58 10.09 21.33
CA ARG A 592 24.27 8.88 20.85
C ARG A 592 23.32 7.87 20.23
N ARG A 593 22.15 7.67 20.85
CA ARG A 593 21.12 6.77 20.32
C ARG A 593 20.54 7.30 19.00
N MET A 594 20.29 8.60 18.89
CA MET A 594 19.78 9.25 17.67
C MET A 594 20.73 9.11 16.47
N VAL A 595 22.04 9.19 16.70
CA VAL A 595 23.06 8.96 15.66
C VAL A 595 23.47 7.49 15.52
N GLY A 596 22.95 6.62 16.39
CA GLY A 596 23.27 5.20 16.46
C GLY A 596 22.54 4.35 15.40
N PRO A 597 23.04 3.13 15.15
CA PRO A 597 22.52 2.26 14.10
C PRO A 597 21.05 1.87 14.30
N GLU A 598 20.60 1.69 15.55
CA GLU A 598 19.21 1.34 15.88
C GLU A 598 18.20 2.34 15.28
N ILE A 599 18.39 3.64 15.56
CA ILE A 599 17.49 4.70 15.09
C ILE A 599 17.62 4.88 13.58
N LYS A 600 18.84 4.89 13.02
CA LYS A 600 19.05 5.02 11.57
C LYS A 600 18.36 3.91 10.77
N LEU A 601 18.47 2.66 11.23
CA LEU A 601 17.81 1.51 10.59
C LEU A 601 16.29 1.56 10.77
N THR A 602 15.82 1.97 11.95
CA THR A 602 14.38 2.11 12.23
C THR A 602 13.75 3.17 11.33
N GLU A 603 14.37 4.34 11.21
CA GLU A 603 13.89 5.42 10.34
C GLU A 603 13.87 5.02 8.87
N ARG A 604 14.91 4.34 8.39
CA ARG A 604 14.93 3.79 7.04
C ARG A 604 13.75 2.83 6.82
N ARG A 605 13.45 1.96 7.78
CA ARG A 605 12.31 1.02 7.70
C ARG A 605 10.97 1.76 7.73
N ARG A 606 10.79 2.76 8.60
CA ARG A 606 9.58 3.60 8.66
C ARG A 606 9.30 4.27 7.32
N ARG A 607 10.34 4.80 6.66
CA ARG A 607 10.23 5.43 5.33
C ARG A 607 9.88 4.46 4.22
N LEU A 608 10.52 3.31 4.19
CA LEU A 608 10.20 2.26 3.21
C LEU A 608 8.73 1.85 3.35
N CYS A 609 8.26 1.65 4.59
CA CYS A 609 6.86 1.35 4.88
C CYS A 609 5.94 2.49 4.42
N TYR A 610 6.25 3.74 4.78
CA TYR A 610 5.48 4.91 4.35
C TYR A 610 5.37 5.01 2.82
N ASN A 611 6.49 4.80 2.11
CA ASN A 611 6.52 4.81 0.66
C ASN A 611 5.68 3.66 0.07
N HIS A 612 5.77 2.45 0.61
CA HIS A 612 4.92 1.34 0.19
C HIS A 612 3.43 1.63 0.41
N LEU A 613 3.06 2.22 1.54
CA LEU A 613 1.68 2.62 1.82
C LEU A 613 1.19 3.70 0.84
N ARG A 614 2.04 4.67 0.46
CA ARG A 614 1.70 5.64 -0.60
C ARG A 614 1.57 4.98 -1.96
N MET A 615 2.42 4.02 -2.29
CA MET A 615 2.33 3.27 -3.56
C MET A 615 1.01 2.52 -3.67
N ILE A 616 0.45 1.98 -2.59
CA ILE A 616 -0.89 1.36 -2.60
C ILE A 616 -1.96 2.39 -2.96
N GLY A 617 -1.86 3.62 -2.43
CA GLY A 617 -2.76 4.71 -2.80
C GLY A 617 -2.64 5.11 -4.28
N HIS A 618 -1.42 5.16 -4.81
CA HIS A 618 -1.18 5.41 -6.23
C HIS A 618 -1.69 4.28 -7.12
N ALA A 619 -1.49 3.01 -6.72
CA ALA A 619 -2.06 1.85 -7.39
C ALA A 619 -3.58 1.93 -7.44
N ALA A 620 -4.23 2.30 -6.33
CA ALA A 620 -5.67 2.44 -6.26
C ALA A 620 -6.21 3.55 -7.18
N LEU A 621 -5.51 4.68 -7.25
CA LEU A 621 -5.87 5.76 -8.17
C LEU A 621 -5.69 5.34 -9.64
N MET A 622 -4.58 4.68 -9.96
CA MET A 622 -4.32 4.16 -11.31
C MET A 622 -5.38 3.14 -11.72
N TYR A 623 -5.69 2.17 -10.85
CA TYR A 623 -6.77 1.20 -11.07
C TYR A 623 -8.12 1.88 -11.32
N ALA A 624 -8.44 2.93 -10.55
CA ALA A 624 -9.67 3.70 -10.75
C ALA A 624 -9.70 4.42 -12.10
N THR A 625 -8.57 5.02 -12.54
CA THR A 625 -8.48 5.65 -13.85
C THR A 625 -8.56 4.64 -15.00
N GLU A 626 -8.01 3.45 -14.82
CA GLU A 626 -7.95 2.39 -15.85
C GLU A 626 -9.26 1.61 -15.99
N THR A 627 -9.95 1.36 -14.88
CA THR A 627 -11.17 0.52 -14.88
C THR A 627 -12.46 1.32 -14.73
N GLY A 628 -12.36 2.61 -14.37
CA GLY A 628 -13.50 3.45 -14.00
C GLY A 628 -14.14 3.07 -12.66
N LYS A 629 -13.50 2.18 -11.86
CA LYS A 629 -14.03 1.68 -10.58
C LYS A 629 -13.01 1.78 -9.46
N THR A 630 -13.46 2.07 -8.25
CA THR A 630 -12.60 2.05 -7.06
C THR A 630 -12.33 0.60 -6.62
N PRO A 631 -11.07 0.24 -6.33
CA PRO A 631 -10.70 -1.10 -5.89
C PRO A 631 -11.31 -1.40 -4.52
N GLN A 632 -11.85 -2.61 -4.33
CA GLN A 632 -12.44 -3.05 -3.06
C GLN A 632 -11.45 -3.84 -2.19
N SER A 633 -10.33 -4.28 -2.75
CA SER A 633 -9.31 -5.03 -2.02
C SER A 633 -7.91 -4.84 -2.59
N ILE A 634 -6.88 -5.14 -1.79
CA ILE A 634 -5.49 -5.16 -2.26
C ILE A 634 -5.30 -6.22 -3.36
N SER A 635 -6.05 -7.32 -3.30
CA SER A 635 -6.01 -8.36 -4.34
C SER A 635 -6.41 -7.85 -5.72
N GLU A 636 -7.28 -6.84 -5.80
CA GLU A 636 -7.65 -6.18 -7.06
C GLU A 636 -6.55 -5.25 -7.60
N LEU A 637 -5.63 -4.79 -6.74
CA LEU A 637 -4.48 -3.95 -7.14
C LEU A 637 -3.28 -4.75 -7.63
N VAL A 638 -3.23 -6.04 -7.31
CA VAL A 638 -2.14 -6.96 -7.66
C VAL A 638 -2.45 -7.73 -8.95
N ALA A 639 -3.73 -7.78 -9.34
CA ALA A 639 -4.20 -8.29 -10.62
C ALA A 639 -3.88 -7.30 -11.74
#